data_AF-A0A0B6YQS7-F1
#
_entry.id   AF-A0A0B6YQS7-F1
#
_cell.length_a   1.000
_cell.length_b   1.000
_cell.length_c   1.000
_cell.angle_alpha   90.00
_cell.angle_beta   90.00
_cell.angle_gamma   90.00
#
_symmetry.space_group_name_H-M   'P 1'
#
loop_
_entity.id
_entity.type
_entity.pdbx_description
1 polymer ?
#
loop_
_entity_poly.entity_id
_entity_poly.type
_entity_poly.pdbx_seq_one_letter_code
_entity_poly.pdbx_strand_id
1 'polypeptide(L)'
;MEKQELCETDELNDHSFRTQFTRYVHEYCEASHNSFTLNTKKRDRVLKCLRNAKIESSARFRFWVRSKGFRIVQSQDGEDILAVPPKGNDPNDTLFRRVATIDEFFDIIYAAHSENGHVGQSQTFRAIKAMYALVPRILVIKFIEMCPQCSNTHSYAVKRRQSVPSSNIISADKLAGAQNTYAVVKRDPDDLEEEGFDESEEAATNQQEVANALNEILSGKIAGAEIETVVHIEEDDSGAASNVLFPCHLCKEVFSKKKALQKHIHTHQDFKPSVPLQKISPSSKKRKFSVVGFSPAFGSRQRRVGRQRIILDVDSSPTAAQAIVLAASRPDIELMAINCVAGRVSVLNACENALRVLRACGREDVHVCRGAEKSLLGLFGKEDNLPGIAWSRKVEGHVQAEHSVSSLIRCVNENPGEITLVCLGPLTNLALALRLDPLVSNHLKEVYIVGGNIEGQGDFSSCAEQNFLFDPEAAHIVLQEITDAIILPYEIGQRHSIPFKHLISCLNAGTEVSNFLIESVTPEELQHQAKMGVVTPEVFAVAMVIDSTIILEKEKVFATVELKGEYSRGLMVVDRRGFLNKEPNVYIVKNMDLGKTQALFGSVFSTPQLSDQTSVAVTLAGPNREHLPILFNETRMTLG
;
A
#
# COMPACT_ATOMS: atom_id res chain seq x y z
N MET A 1 -59.87 -11.87 -15.89
CA MET A 1 -59.50 -12.06 -14.48
C MET A 1 -58.06 -12.52 -14.36
N GLU A 2 -57.64 -13.64 -14.93
CA GLU A 2 -56.23 -14.11 -14.82
C GLU A 2 -55.15 -13.14 -15.37
N LYS A 3 -55.42 -12.37 -16.44
CA LYS A 3 -54.48 -11.34 -16.92
C LYS A 3 -54.40 -10.08 -16.06
N GLN A 4 -55.41 -9.84 -15.21
CA GLN A 4 -55.44 -8.72 -14.27
C GLN A 4 -54.71 -9.10 -12.97
N GLU A 5 -54.92 -10.33 -12.48
CA GLU A 5 -54.20 -10.87 -11.30
C GLU A 5 -52.69 -11.06 -11.54
N LEU A 6 -52.25 -11.43 -12.75
CA LEU A 6 -50.82 -11.48 -13.09
C LEU A 6 -50.16 -10.09 -13.20
N CYS A 7 -50.91 -9.05 -13.56
CA CYS A 7 -50.39 -7.68 -13.64
C CYS A 7 -50.26 -7.04 -12.25
N GLU A 8 -51.24 -7.29 -11.37
CA GLU A 8 -51.22 -6.80 -9.98
C GLU A 8 -50.11 -7.45 -9.13
N THR A 9 -49.75 -8.71 -9.41
CA THR A 9 -48.68 -9.42 -8.69
C THR A 9 -47.26 -9.00 -9.10
N ASP A 10 -47.04 -8.60 -10.36
CA ASP A 10 -45.75 -8.06 -10.81
C ASP A 10 -45.52 -6.62 -10.32
N GLU A 11 -46.55 -5.77 -10.28
CA GLU A 11 -46.45 -4.40 -9.74
C GLU A 11 -46.16 -4.38 -8.22
N LEU A 12 -46.75 -5.30 -7.45
CA LEU A 12 -46.48 -5.46 -6.02
C LEU A 12 -45.04 -5.91 -5.73
N ASN A 13 -44.48 -6.77 -6.58
CA ASN A 13 -43.10 -7.25 -6.45
C ASN A 13 -42.08 -6.16 -6.81
N ASP A 14 -42.34 -5.35 -7.84
CA ASP A 14 -41.46 -4.25 -8.23
C ASP A 14 -41.49 -3.10 -7.20
N HIS A 15 -42.67 -2.81 -6.62
CA HIS A 15 -42.77 -1.84 -5.53
C HIS A 15 -42.03 -2.29 -4.26
N SER A 16 -42.12 -3.57 -3.90
CA SER A 16 -41.37 -4.16 -2.78
C SER A 16 -39.86 -4.10 -3.02
N PHE A 17 -39.41 -4.42 -4.25
CA PHE A 17 -38.00 -4.33 -4.65
C PHE A 17 -37.47 -2.89 -4.57
N ARG A 18 -38.20 -1.91 -5.12
CA ARG A 18 -37.87 -0.48 -5.03
C ARG A 18 -37.73 -0.02 -3.59
N THR A 19 -38.67 -0.42 -2.73
CA THR A 19 -38.68 -0.03 -1.31
C THR A 19 -37.47 -0.61 -0.57
N GLN A 20 -37.17 -1.90 -0.78
CA GLN A 20 -36.04 -2.56 -0.13
C GLN A 20 -34.69 -1.99 -0.58
N PHE A 21 -34.53 -1.74 -1.89
CA PHE A 21 -33.30 -1.16 -2.42
C PHE A 21 -33.10 0.27 -1.93
N THR A 22 -34.15 1.10 -1.97
CA THR A 22 -34.08 2.49 -1.51
C THR A 22 -33.69 2.56 -0.03
N ARG A 23 -34.25 1.69 0.82
CA ARG A 23 -33.86 1.57 2.23
C ARG A 23 -32.37 1.24 2.40
N TYR A 24 -31.86 0.27 1.63
CA TYR A 24 -30.43 -0.08 1.65
C TYR A 24 -29.55 1.10 1.23
N VAL A 25 -29.96 1.86 0.22
CA VAL A 25 -29.23 3.06 -0.22
C VAL A 25 -29.13 4.10 0.90
N HIS A 26 -30.24 4.34 1.63
CA HIS A 26 -30.23 5.25 2.78
C HIS A 26 -29.32 4.76 3.90
N GLU A 27 -29.42 3.49 4.29
CA GLU A 27 -28.54 2.88 5.31
C GLU A 27 -27.06 2.98 4.91
N TYR A 28 -26.73 2.69 3.65
CA TYR A 28 -25.37 2.80 3.10
C TYR A 28 -24.84 4.24 3.15
N CYS A 29 -25.68 5.23 2.83
CA CYS A 29 -25.30 6.64 2.80
C CYS A 29 -25.26 7.30 4.18
N GLU A 30 -25.98 6.77 5.18
CA GLU A 30 -25.97 7.26 6.57
C GLU A 30 -24.83 6.64 7.40
N ALA A 31 -24.56 5.35 7.23
CA ALA A 31 -23.51 4.64 7.96
C ALA A 31 -22.09 5.02 7.51
N SER A 32 -21.96 5.56 6.30
CA SER A 32 -20.70 6.05 5.79
C SER A 32 -20.71 7.57 5.81
N HIS A 33 -19.74 8.21 6.49
CA HIS A 33 -19.47 9.65 6.35
C HIS A 33 -18.91 9.98 4.95
N ASN A 34 -19.50 9.41 3.89
CA ASN A 34 -18.99 9.37 2.55
C ASN A 34 -19.21 10.71 1.86
N SER A 35 -18.10 11.38 1.54
CA SER A 35 -18.10 12.62 0.74
C SER A 35 -18.48 12.42 -0.73
N PHE A 36 -18.88 11.20 -1.12
CA PHE A 36 -19.07 10.78 -2.52
C PHE A 36 -20.54 10.71 -2.98
N THR A 37 -21.52 10.76 -2.07
CA THR A 37 -22.95 10.78 -2.41
C THR A 37 -23.58 12.14 -2.10
N LEU A 38 -24.59 12.51 -2.89
CA LEU A 38 -25.35 13.76 -2.74
C LEU A 38 -26.83 13.42 -2.57
N ASN A 39 -27.42 13.86 -1.46
CA ASN A 39 -28.88 13.98 -1.38
C ASN A 39 -29.33 15.29 -2.03
N THR A 40 -30.63 15.43 -2.26
CA THR A 40 -31.22 16.63 -2.88
C THR A 40 -30.84 17.92 -2.14
N LYS A 41 -30.88 17.94 -0.80
CA LYS A 41 -30.48 19.12 0.00
C LYS A 41 -29.02 19.53 -0.22
N LYS A 42 -28.11 18.55 -0.28
CA LYS A 42 -26.67 18.77 -0.50
C LYS A 42 -26.40 19.22 -1.93
N ARG A 43 -27.10 18.65 -2.93
CA ARG A 43 -27.06 19.12 -4.33
C ARG A 43 -27.48 20.58 -4.43
N ASP A 44 -28.60 20.97 -3.81
CA ASP A 44 -29.08 22.35 -3.88
C ASP A 44 -28.12 23.32 -3.17
N ARG A 45 -27.46 22.88 -2.10
CA ARG A 45 -26.37 23.62 -1.45
C ARG A 45 -25.16 23.79 -2.38
N VAL A 46 -24.78 22.76 -3.13
CA VAL A 46 -23.73 22.86 -4.17
C VAL A 46 -24.13 23.87 -5.25
N LEU A 47 -25.37 23.81 -5.77
CA LEU A 47 -25.86 24.74 -6.78
C LEU A 47 -25.83 26.20 -6.27
N LYS A 48 -26.28 26.44 -5.03
CA LYS A 48 -26.19 27.76 -4.40
C LYS A 48 -24.74 28.24 -4.28
N CYS A 49 -23.83 27.37 -3.86
CA CYS A 49 -22.41 27.67 -3.76
C CYS A 49 -21.78 27.99 -5.13
N LEU A 50 -22.19 27.30 -6.19
CA LEU A 50 -21.71 27.56 -7.55
C LEU A 50 -22.26 28.86 -8.14
N ARG A 51 -23.51 29.23 -7.84
CA ARG A 51 -24.11 30.50 -8.30
C ARG A 51 -23.53 31.71 -7.57
N ASN A 52 -23.25 31.58 -6.27
CA ASN A 52 -22.61 32.64 -5.50
C ASN A 52 -21.86 32.06 -4.29
N ALA A 53 -20.53 31.95 -4.42
CA ALA A 53 -19.67 31.41 -3.39
C ALA A 53 -19.72 32.21 -2.07
N LYS A 54 -20.06 33.51 -2.10
CA LYS A 54 -20.12 34.37 -0.90
C LYS A 54 -21.29 34.04 0.04
N ILE A 55 -22.31 33.32 -0.46
CA ILE A 55 -23.49 32.91 0.33
C ILE A 55 -23.16 31.71 1.23
N GLU A 56 -22.25 30.85 0.79
CA GLU A 56 -21.86 29.67 1.57
C GLU A 56 -20.82 30.07 2.63
N SER A 57 -21.19 29.96 3.90
CA SER A 57 -20.31 30.37 5.00
C SER A 57 -19.16 29.40 5.26
N SER A 58 -19.34 28.10 5.01
CA SER A 58 -18.31 27.09 5.30
C SER A 58 -17.21 27.06 4.24
N ALA A 59 -15.99 27.45 4.61
CA ALA A 59 -14.83 27.40 3.74
C ALA A 59 -14.51 25.97 3.32
N ARG A 60 -14.67 25.01 4.25
CA ARG A 60 -14.56 23.59 3.97
C ARG A 60 -15.53 23.12 2.88
N PHE A 61 -16.76 23.61 2.87
CA PHE A 61 -17.75 23.22 1.85
C PHE A 61 -17.41 23.82 0.49
N ARG A 62 -17.02 25.11 0.43
CA ARG A 62 -16.58 25.77 -0.82
C ARG A 62 -15.39 25.05 -1.46
N PHE A 63 -14.39 24.68 -0.67
CA PHE A 63 -13.24 23.90 -1.13
C PHE A 63 -13.65 22.53 -1.68
N TRP A 64 -14.53 21.80 -0.97
CA TRP A 64 -15.01 20.52 -1.45
C TRP A 64 -15.73 20.64 -2.80
N VAL A 65 -16.59 21.66 -2.98
CA VAL A 65 -17.28 21.94 -4.25
C VAL A 65 -16.29 22.16 -5.39
N ARG A 66 -15.26 22.99 -5.18
CA ARG A 66 -14.21 23.26 -6.18
C ARG A 66 -13.39 22.00 -6.52
N SER A 67 -12.95 21.24 -5.50
CA SER A 67 -12.12 20.04 -5.69
C SER A 67 -12.81 18.94 -6.49
N LYS A 68 -14.15 18.89 -6.47
CA LYS A 68 -14.94 17.92 -7.25
C LYS A 68 -15.21 18.37 -8.68
N GLY A 69 -14.86 19.60 -9.05
CA GLY A 69 -15.03 20.12 -10.41
C GLY A 69 -16.49 20.25 -10.82
N PHE A 70 -17.39 20.55 -9.88
CA PHE A 70 -18.81 20.72 -10.20
C PHE A 70 -19.03 21.92 -11.14
N ARG A 71 -19.98 21.76 -12.06
CA ARG A 71 -20.44 22.78 -13.02
C ARG A 71 -21.96 22.76 -13.10
N ILE A 72 -22.53 23.93 -13.42
CA ILE A 72 -23.95 24.05 -13.78
C ILE A 72 -24.02 24.00 -15.31
N VAL A 73 -24.82 23.09 -15.83
CA VAL A 73 -25.12 22.93 -17.25
C VAL A 73 -26.61 23.15 -17.44
N GLN A 74 -27.02 23.98 -18.40
CA GLN A 74 -28.44 24.17 -18.69
C GLN A 74 -28.96 23.05 -19.59
N SER A 75 -30.09 22.46 -19.19
CA SER A 75 -30.87 21.56 -20.04
C SER A 75 -31.46 22.30 -21.24
N GLN A 76 -31.91 21.55 -22.25
CA GLN A 76 -32.68 22.09 -23.38
C GLN A 76 -33.97 22.78 -22.92
N ASP A 77 -34.53 22.36 -21.78
CA ASP A 77 -35.72 22.94 -21.14
C ASP A 77 -35.41 24.10 -20.17
N GLY A 78 -34.15 24.54 -20.09
CA GLY A 78 -33.73 25.65 -19.22
C GLY A 78 -33.50 25.30 -17.75
N GLU A 79 -33.55 24.02 -17.37
CA GLU A 79 -33.23 23.58 -16.01
C GLU A 79 -31.73 23.51 -15.74
N ASP A 80 -31.32 23.95 -14.54
CA ASP A 80 -29.93 23.87 -14.09
C ASP A 80 -29.57 22.44 -13.63
N ILE A 81 -28.70 21.78 -14.40
CA ILE A 81 -28.20 20.44 -14.13
C ILE A 81 -26.81 20.51 -13.52
N LEU A 82 -26.62 19.81 -12.39
CA LEU A 82 -25.30 19.65 -11.80
C LEU A 82 -24.51 18.59 -12.55
N ALA A 83 -23.31 18.94 -13.04
CA ALA A 83 -22.47 18.03 -13.82
C ALA A 83 -20.99 18.09 -13.40
N VAL A 84 -20.23 17.08 -13.80
CA VAL A 84 -18.76 17.01 -13.62
C VAL A 84 -18.08 16.53 -14.90
N PRO A 85 -16.86 17.01 -15.20
CA PRO A 85 -16.09 16.52 -16.34
C PRO A 85 -15.68 15.04 -16.16
N PRO A 86 -15.44 14.30 -17.27
CA PRO A 86 -14.80 12.99 -17.25
C PRO A 86 -13.40 13.11 -16.63
N LYS A 87 -12.93 12.04 -15.99
CA LYS A 87 -11.59 12.04 -15.38
C LYS A 87 -10.53 11.92 -16.47
N GLY A 88 -9.92 13.05 -16.81
CA GLY A 88 -8.77 13.24 -17.69
C GLY A 88 -8.44 14.73 -17.71
N ASN A 89 -7.18 15.11 -17.55
CA ASN A 89 -6.73 16.51 -17.47
C ASN A 89 -6.75 17.21 -18.85
N ASP A 90 -7.68 16.89 -19.74
CA ASP A 90 -7.81 17.61 -21.01
C ASP A 90 -8.80 18.77 -20.84
N PRO A 91 -8.34 20.03 -20.78
CA PRO A 91 -9.20 21.20 -20.69
C PRO A 91 -10.10 21.38 -21.94
N ASN A 92 -9.89 20.61 -23.01
CA ASN A 92 -10.72 20.62 -24.22
C ASN A 92 -11.82 19.55 -24.23
N ASP A 93 -11.95 18.69 -23.21
CA ASP A 93 -13.01 17.68 -23.18
C ASP A 93 -14.37 18.32 -22.85
N THR A 94 -15.21 18.46 -23.86
CA THR A 94 -16.52 19.12 -23.77
C THR A 94 -17.62 18.22 -23.22
N LEU A 95 -17.31 16.96 -22.90
CA LEU A 95 -18.31 16.01 -22.40
C LEU A 95 -18.51 16.20 -20.89
N PHE A 96 -19.75 16.36 -20.44
CA PHE A 96 -20.08 16.43 -19.02
C PHE A 96 -20.98 15.26 -18.61
N ARG A 97 -20.78 14.74 -17.40
CA ARG A 97 -21.64 13.72 -16.80
C ARG A 97 -22.52 14.31 -15.73
N ARG A 98 -23.82 14.02 -15.79
CA ARG A 98 -24.79 14.47 -14.80
C ARG A 98 -24.49 13.85 -13.43
N VAL A 99 -24.55 14.66 -12.38
CA VAL A 99 -24.40 14.17 -11.02
C VAL A 99 -25.71 13.57 -10.56
N ALA A 100 -25.69 12.28 -10.24
CA ALA A 100 -26.86 11.57 -9.70
C ALA A 100 -27.03 11.85 -8.20
N THR A 101 -28.27 12.07 -7.77
CA THR A 101 -28.62 12.11 -6.34
C THR A 101 -29.00 10.73 -5.83
N ILE A 102 -28.96 10.59 -4.50
CA ILE A 102 -29.37 9.37 -3.79
C ILE A 102 -30.79 8.92 -4.19
N ASP A 103 -31.68 9.89 -4.36
CA ASP A 103 -33.10 9.66 -4.68
C ASP A 103 -33.28 9.11 -6.11
N GLU A 104 -32.31 9.35 -7.01
CA GLU A 104 -32.33 8.95 -8.42
C GLU A 104 -31.64 7.59 -8.67
N PHE A 105 -30.93 7.03 -7.69
CA PHE A 105 -30.11 5.82 -7.91
C PHE A 105 -30.93 4.61 -8.34
N PHE A 106 -32.14 4.42 -7.80
CA PHE A 106 -32.99 3.31 -8.22
C PHE A 106 -33.35 3.43 -9.70
N ASP A 107 -33.91 4.56 -10.11
CA ASP A 107 -34.40 4.76 -11.48
C ASP A 107 -33.24 4.71 -12.50
N ILE A 108 -32.07 5.27 -12.16
CA ILE A 108 -30.86 5.21 -13.00
C ILE A 108 -30.37 3.78 -13.20
N ILE A 109 -30.29 2.99 -12.12
CA ILE A 109 -29.79 1.62 -12.20
C ILE A 109 -30.83 0.71 -12.85
N TYR A 110 -32.12 0.92 -12.57
CA TYR A 110 -33.22 0.20 -13.20
C TYR A 110 -33.23 0.40 -14.71
N ALA A 111 -33.15 1.64 -15.20
CA ALA A 111 -33.07 1.92 -16.63
C ALA A 111 -31.81 1.32 -17.27
N ALA A 112 -30.66 1.40 -16.58
CA ALA A 112 -29.41 0.85 -17.10
C ALA A 112 -29.40 -0.69 -17.14
N HIS A 113 -30.13 -1.36 -16.26
CA HIS A 113 -30.11 -2.82 -16.10
C HIS A 113 -31.36 -3.50 -16.65
N SER A 114 -32.53 -3.19 -16.09
CA SER A 114 -33.81 -3.87 -16.34
C SER A 114 -34.37 -3.51 -17.71
N GLU A 115 -34.43 -2.21 -18.06
CA GLU A 115 -34.93 -1.76 -19.37
C GLU A 115 -34.03 -2.18 -20.53
N ASN A 116 -32.75 -2.49 -20.25
CA ASN A 116 -31.81 -3.04 -21.23
C ASN A 116 -31.86 -4.58 -21.33
N GLY A 117 -32.85 -5.23 -20.72
CA GLY A 117 -33.01 -6.68 -20.78
C GLY A 117 -32.13 -7.46 -19.80
N HIS A 118 -31.98 -6.95 -18.58
CA HIS A 118 -31.23 -7.58 -17.48
C HIS A 118 -29.77 -7.87 -17.82
N VAL A 119 -29.08 -6.87 -18.38
CA VAL A 119 -27.67 -6.96 -18.75
C VAL A 119 -26.75 -7.18 -17.54
N GLY A 120 -25.64 -7.89 -17.72
CA GLY A 120 -24.72 -8.20 -16.63
C GLY A 120 -24.03 -6.97 -16.03
N GLN A 121 -23.51 -7.11 -14.80
CA GLN A 121 -22.92 -6.02 -13.99
C GLN A 121 -21.97 -5.08 -14.75
N SER A 122 -21.10 -5.63 -15.60
CA SER A 122 -20.12 -4.85 -16.37
C SER A 122 -20.78 -3.92 -17.40
N GLN A 123 -21.87 -4.37 -18.02
CA GLN A 123 -22.60 -3.61 -19.03
C GLN A 123 -23.48 -2.54 -18.37
N THR A 124 -24.17 -2.89 -17.27
CA THR A 124 -24.91 -1.92 -16.44
C THR A 124 -24.00 -0.79 -15.98
N PHE A 125 -22.83 -1.12 -15.42
CA PHE A 125 -21.89 -0.11 -14.93
C PHE A 125 -21.33 0.78 -16.06
N ARG A 126 -21.10 0.21 -17.26
CA ARG A 126 -20.66 0.97 -18.43
C ARG A 126 -21.73 1.98 -18.87
N ALA A 127 -22.99 1.57 -18.92
CA ALA A 127 -24.12 2.45 -19.27
C ALA A 127 -24.26 3.61 -18.28
N ILE A 128 -24.20 3.32 -16.97
CA ILE A 128 -24.27 4.35 -15.92
C ILE A 128 -23.10 5.33 -16.04
N LYS A 129 -21.86 4.83 -16.17
CA LYS A 129 -20.66 5.68 -16.18
C LYS A 129 -20.58 6.60 -17.41
N ALA A 130 -21.27 6.28 -18.48
CA ALA A 130 -21.35 7.10 -19.69
C ALA A 130 -22.17 8.38 -19.46
N MET A 131 -23.24 8.31 -18.65
CA MET A 131 -24.20 9.41 -18.48
C MET A 131 -24.13 10.08 -17.11
N TYR A 132 -23.81 9.30 -16.07
CA TYR A 132 -23.89 9.73 -14.68
C TYR A 132 -22.54 9.66 -13.96
N ALA A 133 -22.37 10.59 -13.02
CA ALA A 133 -21.27 10.62 -12.07
C ALA A 133 -21.79 10.41 -10.64
N LEU A 134 -20.88 9.99 -9.75
CA LEU A 134 -21.14 9.79 -8.32
C LEU A 134 -22.17 8.70 -7.98
N VAL A 135 -22.38 7.73 -8.88
CA VAL A 135 -23.10 6.48 -8.57
C VAL A 135 -22.12 5.42 -8.05
N PRO A 136 -22.19 4.99 -6.77
CA PRO A 136 -21.29 4.00 -6.21
C PRO A 136 -21.48 2.61 -6.83
N ARG A 137 -20.37 1.95 -7.18
CA ARG A 137 -20.38 0.61 -7.79
C ARG A 137 -21.06 -0.44 -6.91
N ILE A 138 -20.93 -0.33 -5.59
CA ILE A 138 -21.56 -1.24 -4.63
C ILE A 138 -23.09 -1.23 -4.73
N LEU A 139 -23.69 -0.06 -5.00
CA LEU A 139 -25.13 0.06 -5.15
C LEU A 139 -25.60 -0.61 -6.45
N VAL A 140 -24.81 -0.53 -7.53
CA VAL A 140 -25.09 -1.23 -8.79
C VAL A 140 -25.05 -2.76 -8.60
N ILE A 141 -24.06 -3.27 -7.87
CA ILE A 141 -23.95 -4.70 -7.55
C ILE A 141 -25.16 -5.14 -6.72
N LYS A 142 -25.47 -4.39 -5.66
CA LYS A 142 -26.58 -4.73 -4.76
C LYS A 142 -27.94 -4.70 -5.45
N PHE A 143 -28.16 -3.76 -6.36
CA PHE A 143 -29.38 -3.70 -7.17
C PHE A 143 -29.56 -4.98 -7.99
N ILE A 144 -28.51 -5.43 -8.67
CA ILE A 144 -28.55 -6.61 -9.54
C ILE A 144 -28.75 -7.89 -8.70
N GLU A 145 -28.13 -7.99 -7.52
CA GLU A 145 -28.37 -9.09 -6.56
C GLU A 145 -29.82 -9.15 -6.08
N MET A 146 -30.44 -7.98 -5.87
CA MET A 146 -31.81 -7.86 -5.39
C MET A 146 -32.85 -7.93 -6.51
N CYS A 147 -32.43 -7.85 -7.78
CA CYS A 147 -33.31 -7.84 -8.93
C CYS A 147 -34.11 -9.16 -9.02
N PRO A 148 -35.46 -9.15 -8.98
CA PRO A 148 -36.28 -10.35 -8.95
C PRO A 148 -36.06 -11.32 -10.13
N GLN A 149 -35.69 -10.78 -11.30
CA GLN A 149 -35.43 -11.58 -12.49
C GLN A 149 -34.03 -12.19 -12.52
N CYS A 150 -33.05 -11.57 -11.85
CA CYS A 150 -31.68 -12.07 -11.79
C CYS A 150 -31.40 -12.94 -10.56
N SER A 151 -32.09 -12.71 -9.44
CA SER A 151 -31.89 -13.40 -8.17
C SER A 151 -32.47 -14.83 -8.16
N ASN A 152 -33.53 -15.09 -8.93
CA ASN A 152 -34.23 -16.38 -8.96
C ASN A 152 -33.61 -17.43 -9.91
N THR A 153 -32.45 -17.18 -10.52
CA THR A 153 -31.84 -18.13 -11.46
C THR A 153 -30.57 -18.77 -10.90
N HIS A 154 -30.73 -19.91 -10.22
CA HIS A 154 -29.64 -20.82 -9.84
C HIS A 154 -28.99 -21.55 -11.06
N SER A 155 -29.19 -21.06 -12.29
CA SER A 155 -28.76 -21.72 -13.54
C SER A 155 -28.10 -20.78 -14.54
N TYR A 156 -27.13 -19.96 -14.10
CA TYR A 156 -26.29 -19.15 -15.00
C TYR A 156 -25.06 -19.88 -15.58
N ALA A 157 -24.92 -21.19 -15.36
CA ALA A 157 -23.85 -22.00 -15.96
C ALA A 157 -24.19 -22.59 -17.35
N VAL A 158 -25.45 -22.56 -17.81
CA VAL A 158 -25.88 -23.35 -19.00
C VAL A 158 -26.38 -22.50 -20.19
N LYS A 159 -26.70 -21.21 -20.03
CA LYS A 159 -27.18 -20.36 -21.14
C LYS A 159 -26.10 -19.47 -21.80
N ARG A 160 -24.81 -19.80 -21.67
CA ARG A 160 -23.72 -19.14 -22.41
C ARG A 160 -23.48 -19.68 -23.83
N ARG A 161 -24.44 -20.44 -24.37
CA ARG A 161 -24.39 -21.03 -25.74
C ARG A 161 -25.70 -20.83 -26.50
N GLN A 162 -26.26 -19.63 -26.53
CA GLN A 162 -27.10 -19.20 -27.65
C GLN A 162 -26.77 -17.75 -27.96
N SER A 163 -26.11 -17.54 -29.10
CA SER A 163 -25.93 -16.25 -29.72
C SER A 163 -27.31 -15.63 -29.98
N VAL A 164 -27.66 -14.60 -29.22
CA VAL A 164 -28.76 -13.72 -29.59
C VAL A 164 -28.31 -12.93 -30.84
N PRO A 165 -29.13 -12.83 -31.91
CA PRO A 165 -28.77 -12.07 -33.09
C PRO A 165 -28.46 -10.62 -32.72
N SER A 166 -27.39 -10.09 -33.30
CA SER A 166 -26.87 -8.73 -33.12
C SER A 166 -27.77 -7.64 -33.71
N SER A 167 -29.09 -7.75 -33.59
CA SER A 167 -30.07 -6.80 -34.14
C SER A 167 -30.92 -6.06 -33.11
N ASN A 168 -30.86 -6.43 -31.81
CA ASN A 168 -31.60 -5.74 -30.73
C ASN A 168 -30.69 -5.10 -29.66
N ILE A 169 -29.38 -5.02 -29.88
CA ILE A 169 -28.49 -4.29 -28.99
C ILE A 169 -28.65 -2.80 -29.30
N ILE A 170 -29.28 -2.08 -28.36
CA ILE A 170 -29.28 -0.61 -28.36
C ILE A 170 -27.82 -0.18 -28.14
N SER A 171 -27.19 0.41 -29.16
CA SER A 171 -25.83 0.95 -29.04
C SER A 171 -25.79 2.04 -27.96
N ALA A 172 -24.62 2.29 -27.39
CA ALA A 172 -24.43 3.42 -26.47
C ALA A 172 -24.92 4.75 -27.08
N ASP A 173 -24.88 4.86 -28.41
CA ASP A 173 -25.38 6.01 -29.20
C ASP A 173 -26.91 6.07 -29.34
N LYS A 174 -27.65 4.97 -29.11
CA LYS A 174 -29.12 4.98 -29.00
C LYS A 174 -29.60 5.18 -27.57
N LEU A 175 -28.80 4.78 -26.56
CA LEU A 175 -29.02 5.11 -25.14
C LEU A 175 -28.78 6.60 -24.88
N ALA A 176 -27.74 7.15 -25.50
CA ALA A 176 -27.57 8.58 -25.71
C ALA A 176 -28.43 9.01 -26.90
N GLY A 177 -29.76 8.88 -26.79
CA GLY A 177 -30.65 9.50 -27.76
C GLY A 177 -30.15 10.91 -28.08
N ALA A 178 -30.25 11.34 -29.34
CA ALA A 178 -29.71 12.60 -29.86
C ALA A 178 -30.15 13.89 -29.14
N GLN A 179 -30.80 13.76 -27.98
CA GLN A 179 -31.31 14.77 -27.07
C GLN A 179 -30.69 14.72 -25.65
N ASN A 180 -29.87 13.73 -25.29
CA ASN A 180 -29.37 13.54 -23.90
C ASN A 180 -27.84 13.54 -23.71
N THR A 181 -27.06 13.77 -24.76
CA THR A 181 -25.68 14.27 -24.62
C THR A 181 -25.73 15.77 -24.40
N TYR A 182 -25.49 16.23 -23.16
CA TYR A 182 -25.36 17.65 -22.85
C TYR A 182 -24.05 18.19 -23.45
N ALA A 183 -24.04 18.39 -24.77
CA ALA A 183 -23.06 19.24 -25.44
C ALA A 183 -23.41 20.69 -25.10
N VAL A 184 -22.61 21.33 -24.26
CA VAL A 184 -22.76 22.75 -23.94
C VAL A 184 -22.35 23.56 -25.17
N VAL A 185 -23.29 24.32 -25.73
CA VAL A 185 -22.99 25.41 -26.67
C VAL A 185 -22.20 26.48 -25.89
N LYS A 186 -20.98 26.77 -26.36
CA LYS A 186 -20.15 27.88 -25.87
C LYS A 186 -20.97 29.17 -26.00
N ARG A 187 -21.18 29.93 -24.92
CA ARG A 187 -21.68 31.31 -25.04
C ARG A 187 -20.67 32.11 -25.87
N ASP A 188 -21.16 32.83 -26.87
CA ASP A 188 -20.33 33.75 -27.65
C ASP A 188 -19.75 34.86 -26.76
N PRO A 189 -18.54 35.38 -27.06
CA PRO A 189 -17.79 36.24 -26.16
C PRO A 189 -18.24 37.70 -26.12
N ASP A 190 -19.38 38.06 -26.73
CA ASP A 190 -19.72 39.47 -27.00
C ASP A 190 -20.73 40.10 -26.02
N ASP A 191 -21.27 39.35 -25.06
CA ASP A 191 -22.17 39.90 -24.03
C ASP A 191 -21.63 39.61 -22.64
N LEU A 192 -20.67 40.43 -22.17
CA LEU A 192 -20.49 40.89 -20.78
C LEU A 192 -19.19 41.71 -20.70
N GLU A 193 -19.30 42.92 -20.17
CA GLU A 193 -18.27 43.94 -20.07
C GLU A 193 -16.96 43.43 -19.43
N GLU A 194 -15.83 43.79 -20.04
CA GLU A 194 -14.47 43.46 -19.61
C GLU A 194 -14.15 43.96 -18.19
N GLU A 195 -14.03 43.05 -17.23
CA GLU A 195 -13.06 43.18 -16.13
C GLU A 195 -12.09 42.01 -16.21
N GLY A 196 -10.81 42.34 -16.38
CA GLY A 196 -9.74 41.38 -16.69
C GLY A 196 -9.61 40.27 -15.65
N PHE A 197 -9.70 39.02 -16.11
CA PHE A 197 -9.52 37.82 -15.31
C PHE A 197 -8.01 37.49 -15.23
N ASP A 198 -7.40 37.76 -14.09
CA ASP A 198 -5.98 37.46 -13.80
C ASP A 198 -5.86 36.07 -13.14
N GLU A 199 -5.21 35.11 -13.82
CA GLU A 199 -4.96 33.75 -13.30
C GLU A 199 -4.14 33.74 -11.99
N SER A 200 -3.47 34.85 -11.65
CA SER A 200 -2.71 34.99 -10.41
C SER A 200 -3.59 35.26 -9.17
N GLU A 201 -4.78 35.85 -9.32
CA GLU A 201 -5.73 36.07 -8.21
C GLU A 201 -6.41 34.77 -7.76
N GLU A 202 -6.64 33.82 -8.69
CA GLU A 202 -7.29 32.54 -8.40
C GLU A 202 -6.36 31.61 -7.57
N ALA A 203 -5.04 31.70 -7.76
CA ALA A 203 -4.06 30.96 -6.97
C ALA A 203 -3.95 31.51 -5.53
N ALA A 204 -3.99 32.83 -5.35
CA ALA A 204 -3.94 33.49 -4.04
C ALA A 204 -5.23 33.27 -3.23
N THR A 205 -6.40 33.35 -3.87
CA THR A 205 -7.68 33.03 -3.23
C THR A 205 -7.79 31.55 -2.86
N ASN A 206 -7.22 30.64 -3.64
CA ASN A 206 -7.15 29.21 -3.31
C ASN A 206 -6.28 28.93 -2.07
N GLN A 207 -5.13 29.59 -1.92
CA GLN A 207 -4.29 29.43 -0.74
C GLN A 207 -4.96 29.98 0.53
N GLN A 208 -5.61 31.15 0.43
CA GLN A 208 -6.33 31.75 1.54
C GLN A 208 -7.55 30.91 1.97
N GLU A 209 -8.28 30.32 1.03
CA GLU A 209 -9.39 29.44 1.36
C GLU A 209 -8.95 28.09 1.95
N VAL A 210 -7.82 27.54 1.49
CA VAL A 210 -7.21 26.34 2.11
C VAL A 210 -6.81 26.63 3.55
N ALA A 211 -6.19 27.78 3.82
CA ALA A 211 -5.87 28.23 5.17
C ALA A 211 -7.14 28.41 6.03
N ASN A 212 -8.19 29.03 5.49
CA ASN A 212 -9.47 29.21 6.17
C ASN A 212 -10.18 27.87 6.47
N ALA A 213 -10.16 26.92 5.53
CA ALA A 213 -10.74 25.58 5.72
C ALA A 213 -9.96 24.75 6.74
N LEU A 214 -8.63 24.86 6.76
CA LEU A 214 -7.77 24.28 7.80
C LEU A 214 -8.07 24.88 9.18
N ASN A 215 -8.22 26.20 9.27
CA ASN A 215 -8.58 26.89 10.51
C ASN A 215 -9.98 26.51 11.02
N GLU A 216 -10.97 26.31 10.13
CA GLU A 216 -12.31 25.81 10.49
C GLU A 216 -12.26 24.35 11.02
N ILE A 217 -11.37 23.52 10.47
CA ILE A 217 -11.15 22.14 10.93
C ILE A 217 -10.43 22.12 12.28
N LEU A 218 -9.45 23.00 12.47
CA LEU A 218 -8.68 23.12 13.70
C LEU A 218 -9.57 23.69 14.83
N SER A 219 -10.35 24.74 14.58
CA SER A 219 -11.26 25.32 15.59
C SER A 219 -12.38 24.37 16.01
N GLY A 220 -12.92 23.56 15.07
CA GLY A 220 -13.88 22.51 15.38
C GLY A 220 -13.30 21.34 16.19
N LYS A 221 -11.98 21.11 16.14
CA LYS A 221 -11.27 20.13 16.98
C LYS A 221 -10.81 20.72 18.33
N ILE A 222 -10.54 22.03 18.37
CA ILE A 222 -10.13 22.77 19.57
C ILE A 222 -11.31 23.01 20.53
N ALA A 223 -12.55 23.09 20.03
CA ALA A 223 -13.74 23.17 20.88
C ALA A 223 -13.96 21.92 21.79
N GLY A 224 -13.20 20.84 21.58
CA GLY A 224 -13.22 19.63 22.41
C GLY A 224 -11.95 19.38 23.25
N ALA A 225 -10.95 20.27 23.20
CA ALA A 225 -9.71 20.10 23.94
C ALA A 225 -9.14 21.47 24.36
N GLU A 226 -9.16 21.73 25.68
CA GLU A 226 -8.50 22.88 26.30
C GLU A 226 -6.98 22.79 26.10
N ILE A 227 -6.41 23.60 25.19
CA ILE A 227 -5.02 24.08 25.31
C ILE A 227 -4.96 25.52 24.76
N GLU A 228 -4.64 26.45 25.66
CA GLU A 228 -4.22 27.82 25.35
C GLU A 228 -2.84 27.81 24.70
N THR A 229 -2.71 28.41 23.51
CA THR A 229 -1.59 29.29 23.14
C THR A 229 -1.85 29.88 21.75
N VAL A 230 -2.24 31.15 21.73
CA VAL A 230 -2.38 31.97 20.52
C VAL A 230 -1.01 32.55 20.18
N VAL A 231 -0.55 32.34 18.94
CA VAL A 231 0.54 33.14 18.35
C VAL A 231 -0.05 33.88 17.16
N HIS A 232 -0.18 35.19 17.30
CA HIS A 232 -0.48 36.13 16.22
C HIS A 232 0.69 36.15 15.22
N ILE A 233 0.38 36.08 13.93
CA ILE A 233 1.30 36.44 12.86
C ILE A 233 0.68 37.67 12.18
N GLU A 234 1.34 38.81 12.33
CA GLU A 234 1.04 40.03 11.58
C GLU A 234 1.59 39.89 10.15
N GLU A 235 0.79 40.31 9.18
CA GLU A 235 1.16 40.45 7.77
C GLU A 235 2.01 41.70 7.59
N ASP A 236 3.10 41.61 6.82
CA ASP A 236 3.75 42.78 6.25
C ASP A 236 4.12 42.52 4.79
N ASP A 237 3.66 43.46 3.97
CA ASP A 237 3.61 43.46 2.51
C ASP A 237 4.82 44.23 1.97
N SER A 238 5.65 43.59 1.13
CA SER A 238 6.50 44.31 0.17
C SER A 238 7.20 43.34 -0.80
N GLY A 239 6.81 43.42 -2.08
CA GLY A 239 7.44 42.71 -3.18
C GLY A 239 8.86 43.23 -3.48
N ALA A 240 9.84 42.32 -3.43
CA ALA A 240 11.11 42.42 -4.16
C ALA A 240 11.78 41.05 -4.26
N ALA A 241 12.37 40.75 -5.43
CA ALA A 241 13.14 39.57 -5.84
C ALA A 241 13.55 38.57 -4.73
N SER A 242 13.18 37.30 -4.89
CA SER A 242 13.42 36.20 -3.94
C SER A 242 14.90 35.86 -3.75
N ASN A 243 15.62 36.70 -3.01
CA ASN A 243 16.85 36.32 -2.34
C ASN A 243 16.47 35.32 -1.24
N VAL A 244 16.66 34.03 -1.51
CA VAL A 244 16.43 32.96 -0.53
C VAL A 244 17.38 33.17 0.65
N LEU A 245 16.80 33.66 1.75
CA LEU A 245 17.45 33.85 3.02
C LEU A 245 17.29 32.56 3.85
N PHE A 246 18.39 32.11 4.45
CA PHE A 246 18.47 30.88 5.22
C PHE A 246 18.55 31.22 6.72
N PRO A 247 17.43 31.21 7.46
CA PRO A 247 17.44 31.48 8.89
C PRO A 247 18.07 30.33 9.67
N CYS A 248 18.82 30.65 10.72
CA CYS A 248 19.22 29.66 11.71
C CYS A 248 18.00 29.26 12.55
N HIS A 249 17.82 27.97 12.81
CA HIS A 249 16.74 27.50 13.69
C HIS A 249 17.17 27.45 15.17
N LEU A 250 18.46 27.69 15.44
CA LEU A 250 19.03 27.72 16.79
C LEU A 250 19.20 29.17 17.31
N CYS A 251 19.16 30.18 16.44
CA CYS A 251 19.13 31.59 16.84
C CYS A 251 18.46 32.46 15.76
N LYS A 252 18.34 33.78 16.01
CA LYS A 252 17.65 34.71 15.11
C LYS A 252 18.48 35.24 13.94
N GLU A 253 19.69 34.69 13.68
CA GLU A 253 20.53 35.13 12.55
C GLU A 253 20.11 34.51 11.21
N VAL A 254 20.25 35.28 10.12
CA VAL A 254 19.80 34.91 8.77
C VAL A 254 20.93 35.06 7.76
N PHE A 255 21.10 34.07 6.88
CA PHE A 255 22.24 34.01 5.97
C PHE A 255 21.80 34.03 4.50
N SER A 256 22.51 34.74 3.65
CA SER A 256 22.24 34.79 2.20
C SER A 256 22.77 33.58 1.42
N LYS A 257 23.53 32.67 2.07
CA LYS A 257 24.08 31.45 1.45
C LYS A 257 23.98 30.25 2.40
N LYS A 258 23.48 29.12 1.92
CA LYS A 258 23.32 27.85 2.68
C LYS A 258 24.61 27.37 3.36
N LYS A 259 25.78 27.54 2.71
CA LYS A 259 27.10 27.21 3.31
C LYS A 259 27.47 28.08 4.51
N ALA A 260 27.03 29.34 4.55
CA ALA A 260 27.27 30.24 5.67
C ALA A 260 26.39 29.85 6.87
N LEU A 261 25.10 29.56 6.62
CA LEU A 261 24.20 29.00 7.64
C LEU A 261 24.77 27.71 8.23
N GLN A 262 25.23 26.78 7.38
CA GLN A 262 25.83 25.53 7.86
C GLN A 262 27.02 25.78 8.79
N LYS A 263 27.96 26.66 8.43
CA LYS A 263 29.08 26.99 9.32
C LYS A 263 28.64 27.61 10.65
N HIS A 264 27.62 28.47 10.61
CA HIS A 264 27.07 29.11 11.80
C HIS A 264 26.32 28.13 12.73
N ILE A 265 25.59 27.14 12.18
CA ILE A 265 24.93 26.10 12.98
C ILE A 265 25.96 25.34 13.83
N HIS A 266 27.18 25.11 13.31
CA HIS A 266 28.26 24.44 14.04
C HIS A 266 28.91 25.30 15.13
N THR A 267 28.55 26.59 15.26
CA THR A 267 29.04 27.47 16.34
C THR A 267 28.11 27.56 17.55
N HIS A 268 26.89 27.00 17.47
CA HIS A 268 25.97 26.94 18.63
C HIS A 268 26.45 25.92 19.66
N GLN A 269 26.52 26.31 20.93
CA GLN A 269 26.93 25.42 22.04
C GLN A 269 25.99 24.21 22.21
N ASP A 270 24.73 24.34 21.79
CA ASP A 270 23.71 23.28 21.87
C ASP A 270 23.75 22.31 20.69
N PHE A 271 24.59 22.56 19.67
CA PHE A 271 24.80 21.63 18.57
C PHE A 271 25.81 20.53 18.96
N LYS A 272 25.32 19.35 19.36
CA LYS A 272 26.13 18.14 19.53
C LYS A 272 26.00 17.22 18.32
N PRO A 273 26.99 17.14 17.40
CA PRO A 273 27.01 16.09 16.39
C PRO A 273 27.27 14.72 17.05
N SER A 274 26.46 13.71 16.74
CA SER A 274 26.55 12.38 17.35
C SER A 274 27.79 11.55 16.94
N VAL A 275 28.68 12.08 16.10
CA VAL A 275 30.01 11.52 15.80
C VAL A 275 30.98 12.66 15.50
N PRO A 276 32.22 12.68 16.04
CA PRO A 276 33.20 13.71 15.70
C PRO A 276 33.64 13.57 14.23
N LEU A 277 33.53 14.64 13.45
CA LEU A 277 34.17 14.76 12.15
C LEU A 277 35.69 14.59 12.31
N GLN A 278 36.25 13.47 11.84
CA GLN A 278 37.69 13.32 11.72
C GLN A 278 38.20 14.37 10.73
N LYS A 279 39.08 15.26 11.22
CA LYS A 279 39.87 16.17 10.38
C LYS A 279 40.76 15.33 9.47
N ILE A 280 40.45 15.29 8.18
CA ILE A 280 41.37 14.82 7.15
C ILE A 280 42.51 15.84 7.08
N SER A 281 43.69 15.47 7.56
CA SER A 281 44.92 16.21 7.28
C SER A 281 45.41 15.88 5.87
N PRO A 282 46.01 16.84 5.14
CA PRO A 282 46.47 16.59 3.78
C PRO A 282 47.76 15.75 3.83
N SER A 283 47.67 14.47 3.46
CA SER A 283 48.85 13.62 3.34
C SER A 283 49.58 13.88 2.02
N SER A 284 50.64 14.66 2.14
CA SER A 284 51.68 14.84 1.14
C SER A 284 52.28 13.49 0.74
N LYS A 285 52.29 13.23 -0.58
CA LYS A 285 53.02 12.12 -1.21
C LYS A 285 54.50 12.15 -0.83
N LYS A 286 54.99 11.15 -0.09
CA LYS A 286 56.38 10.65 -0.22
C LYS A 286 56.43 9.14 0.04
N ARG A 287 56.60 8.38 -1.04
CA ARG A 287 57.02 6.97 -1.01
C ARG A 287 58.42 6.89 -0.38
N LYS A 288 58.59 6.04 0.62
CA LYS A 288 59.89 5.45 0.95
C LYS A 288 59.73 3.93 1.02
N PHE A 289 60.46 3.24 0.17
CA PHE A 289 60.73 1.82 0.26
C PHE A 289 61.66 1.57 1.45
N SER A 290 61.39 0.55 2.26
CA SER A 290 62.41 -0.16 3.02
C SER A 290 62.05 -1.64 3.15
N VAL A 291 63.09 -2.45 3.05
CA VAL A 291 63.16 -3.89 2.81
C VAL A 291 63.01 -4.69 4.10
N VAL A 292 62.24 -5.79 4.00
CA VAL A 292 62.29 -7.11 4.68
C VAL A 292 62.61 -7.19 6.18
N GLY A 293 61.68 -7.79 6.92
CA GLY A 293 61.93 -8.50 8.17
C GLY A 293 60.90 -9.62 8.34
N PHE A 294 61.32 -10.86 8.15
CA PHE A 294 60.53 -12.06 8.46
C PHE A 294 60.34 -12.16 9.97
N SER A 295 59.10 -12.32 10.45
CA SER A 295 58.81 -12.98 11.73
C SER A 295 57.39 -13.56 11.72
N PRO A 296 57.21 -14.82 12.16
CA PRO A 296 55.93 -15.50 12.17
C PRO A 296 55.19 -15.16 13.46
N ALA A 297 54.04 -14.51 13.35
CA ALA A 297 53.08 -14.43 14.45
C ALA A 297 51.69 -14.70 13.90
N PHE A 298 51.24 -15.94 14.11
CA PHE A 298 49.85 -16.32 14.12
C PHE A 298 49.12 -15.43 15.14
N GLY A 299 48.56 -14.33 14.65
CA GLY A 299 47.58 -13.52 15.35
C GLY A 299 46.45 -13.33 14.38
N SER A 300 45.43 -14.18 14.47
CA SER A 300 44.16 -13.97 13.76
C SER A 300 43.60 -12.63 14.23
N ARG A 301 43.85 -11.58 13.45
CA ARG A 301 43.02 -10.37 13.47
C ARG A 301 41.62 -10.85 13.10
N GLN A 302 40.81 -11.17 14.10
CA GLN A 302 39.37 -11.23 13.92
C GLN A 302 38.97 -9.85 13.41
N ARG A 303 38.68 -9.79 12.11
CA ARG A 303 37.97 -8.67 11.51
C ARG A 303 36.71 -8.51 12.34
N ARG A 304 36.55 -7.39 13.06
CA ARG A 304 35.24 -7.02 13.60
C ARG A 304 34.32 -6.96 12.38
N VAL A 305 33.50 -7.99 12.18
CA VAL A 305 32.45 -7.99 11.18
C VAL A 305 31.47 -6.93 11.68
N GLY A 306 31.39 -5.80 10.97
CA GLY A 306 30.36 -4.80 11.27
C GLY A 306 28.99 -5.46 11.13
N ARG A 307 28.02 -5.04 11.96
CA ARG A 307 26.64 -5.52 11.84
C ARG A 307 26.12 -5.23 10.44
N GLN A 308 25.39 -6.16 9.86
CA GLN A 308 24.73 -5.93 8.58
C GLN A 308 23.50 -5.05 8.81
N ARG A 309 23.45 -3.89 8.13
CA ARG A 309 22.31 -2.98 8.18
C ARG A 309 21.23 -3.45 7.25
N ILE A 310 20.05 -3.73 7.82
CA ILE A 310 18.90 -4.25 7.07
C ILE A 310 17.71 -3.32 7.25
N ILE A 311 17.00 -3.08 6.15
CA ILE A 311 15.63 -2.57 6.14
C ILE A 311 14.73 -3.67 5.59
N LEU A 312 13.62 -3.94 6.28
CA LEU A 312 12.58 -4.86 5.79
C LEU A 312 11.43 -4.03 5.19
N ASP A 313 11.00 -4.36 3.97
CA ASP A 313 9.82 -3.78 3.33
C ASP A 313 8.70 -4.83 3.30
N VAL A 314 7.59 -4.59 4.00
CA VAL A 314 6.70 -5.67 4.50
C VAL A 314 5.22 -5.31 4.35
N ASP A 315 4.41 -6.24 3.86
CA ASP A 315 2.95 -6.09 3.73
C ASP A 315 2.14 -6.89 4.77
N SER A 316 2.81 -7.74 5.54
CA SER A 316 2.31 -8.64 6.61
C SER A 316 1.77 -9.99 6.17
N SER A 317 2.34 -11.02 6.81
CA SER A 317 1.92 -12.42 6.78
C SER A 317 2.48 -13.11 8.03
N PRO A 318 1.98 -14.31 8.40
CA PRO A 318 2.60 -15.11 9.45
C PRO A 318 4.07 -15.44 9.16
N THR A 319 4.43 -15.60 7.90
CA THR A 319 5.81 -15.90 7.46
C THR A 319 6.70 -14.65 7.47
N ALA A 320 6.17 -13.47 7.14
CA ALA A 320 6.87 -12.20 7.35
C ALA A 320 7.10 -11.90 8.84
N ALA A 321 6.17 -12.29 9.72
CA ALA A 321 6.36 -12.21 11.17
C ALA A 321 7.56 -13.04 11.62
N GLN A 322 7.68 -14.27 11.13
CA GLN A 322 8.84 -15.13 11.39
C GLN A 322 10.14 -14.53 10.87
N ALA A 323 10.12 -13.86 9.71
CA ALA A 323 11.27 -13.17 9.15
C ALA A 323 11.71 -11.96 9.99
N ILE A 324 10.75 -11.16 10.49
CA ILE A 324 11.02 -10.06 11.43
C ILE A 324 11.62 -10.61 12.72
N VAL A 325 11.06 -11.68 13.28
CA VAL A 325 11.58 -12.36 14.47
C VAL A 325 13.03 -12.82 14.28
N LEU A 326 13.34 -13.43 13.12
CA LEU A 326 14.69 -13.82 12.79
C LEU A 326 15.63 -12.62 12.72
N ALA A 327 15.26 -11.55 12.01
CA ALA A 327 16.10 -10.35 11.92
C ALA A 327 16.30 -9.66 13.28
N ALA A 328 15.24 -9.57 14.09
CA ALA A 328 15.22 -8.84 15.36
C ALA A 328 16.01 -9.54 16.48
N SER A 329 16.12 -10.87 16.42
CA SER A 329 16.83 -11.70 17.41
C SER A 329 18.34 -11.80 17.16
N ARG A 330 18.83 -11.34 16.01
CA ARG A 330 20.22 -11.56 15.58
C ARG A 330 21.16 -10.41 16.00
N PRO A 331 22.26 -10.70 16.74
CA PRO A 331 23.18 -9.67 17.21
C PRO A 331 24.13 -9.11 16.14
N ASP A 332 24.25 -9.83 15.01
CA ASP A 332 25.00 -9.48 13.81
C ASP A 332 24.16 -8.68 12.78
N ILE A 333 22.87 -8.50 13.04
CA ILE A 333 21.96 -7.68 12.25
C ILE A 333 21.66 -6.37 12.99
N GLU A 334 21.75 -5.26 12.26
CA GLU A 334 21.20 -3.97 12.65
C GLU A 334 19.92 -3.75 11.84
N LEU A 335 18.78 -4.17 12.40
CA LEU A 335 17.46 -3.94 11.81
C LEU A 335 17.08 -2.46 12.01
N MET A 336 17.28 -1.65 10.98
CA MET A 336 17.17 -0.18 11.06
C MET A 336 15.70 0.28 11.07
N ALA A 337 14.90 -0.33 10.22
CA ALA A 337 13.49 0.01 10.06
C ALA A 337 12.70 -1.15 9.45
N ILE A 338 11.40 -1.13 9.73
CA ILE A 338 10.38 -1.89 9.03
C ILE A 338 9.52 -0.89 8.24
N ASN A 339 9.65 -0.92 6.93
CA ASN A 339 8.86 -0.12 6.01
C ASN A 339 7.62 -0.91 5.62
N CYS A 340 6.43 -0.42 5.99
CA CYS A 340 5.20 -1.13 5.66
C CYS A 340 4.66 -0.70 4.30
N VAL A 341 4.06 -1.63 3.56
CA VAL A 341 3.40 -1.39 2.26
C VAL A 341 2.03 -2.08 2.24
N ALA A 342 1.07 -1.55 1.48
CA ALA A 342 -0.19 -2.24 1.27
C ALA A 342 -0.02 -3.47 0.36
N GLY A 343 -0.66 -4.57 0.72
CA GLY A 343 -0.60 -5.82 -0.02
C GLY A 343 -1.66 -6.79 0.48
N ARG A 344 -1.24 -7.82 1.22
CA ARG A 344 -2.16 -8.81 1.81
C ARG A 344 -3.17 -8.19 2.77
N VAL A 345 -2.76 -7.14 3.47
CA VAL A 345 -3.60 -6.29 4.32
C VAL A 345 -3.41 -4.82 3.97
N SER A 346 -4.23 -3.93 4.55
CA SER A 346 -4.03 -2.49 4.46
C SER A 346 -2.67 -2.10 5.06
N VAL A 347 -2.06 -1.00 4.57
CA VAL A 347 -0.77 -0.55 5.14
C VAL A 347 -0.86 -0.22 6.63
N LEU A 348 -2.04 0.21 7.12
CA LEU A 348 -2.28 0.46 8.54
C LEU A 348 -2.21 -0.84 9.35
N ASN A 349 -2.93 -1.87 8.90
CA ASN A 349 -2.83 -3.20 9.49
C ASN A 349 -1.39 -3.72 9.42
N ALA A 350 -0.68 -3.48 8.32
CA ALA A 350 0.71 -3.90 8.18
C ALA A 350 1.63 -3.23 9.22
N CYS A 351 1.45 -1.94 9.47
CA CYS A 351 2.17 -1.20 10.52
C CYS A 351 1.87 -1.77 11.91
N GLU A 352 0.59 -1.94 12.25
CA GLU A 352 0.22 -2.47 13.56
C GLU A 352 0.72 -3.91 13.76
N ASN A 353 0.65 -4.74 12.71
CA ASN A 353 1.15 -6.11 12.74
C ASN A 353 2.67 -6.14 12.95
N ALA A 354 3.43 -5.28 12.28
CA ALA A 354 4.86 -5.13 12.54
C ALA A 354 5.15 -4.73 14.00
N LEU A 355 4.39 -3.78 14.56
CA LEU A 355 4.51 -3.38 15.96
C LEU A 355 4.20 -4.55 16.91
N ARG A 356 3.17 -5.36 16.63
CA ARG A 356 2.81 -6.55 17.42
C ARG A 356 3.97 -7.55 17.46
N VAL A 357 4.61 -7.79 16.31
CA VAL A 357 5.76 -8.69 16.21
C VAL A 357 6.96 -8.13 16.97
N LEU A 358 7.28 -6.84 16.81
CA LEU A 358 8.40 -6.20 17.49
C LEU A 358 8.22 -6.19 19.01
N ARG A 359 6.99 -5.97 19.50
CA ARG A 359 6.64 -6.11 20.92
C ARG A 359 6.94 -7.52 21.43
N ALA A 360 6.44 -8.54 20.73
CA ALA A 360 6.72 -9.92 21.11
C ALA A 360 8.23 -10.24 21.12
N CYS A 361 9.02 -9.58 20.27
CA CYS A 361 10.47 -9.69 20.23
C CYS A 361 11.20 -8.85 21.30
N GLY A 362 10.51 -7.97 22.04
CA GLY A 362 11.15 -6.98 22.92
C GLY A 362 12.01 -5.95 22.17
N ARG A 363 11.69 -5.66 20.90
CA ARG A 363 12.45 -4.79 19.98
C ARG A 363 11.64 -3.58 19.50
N GLU A 364 10.91 -2.96 20.43
CA GLU A 364 10.13 -1.74 20.16
C GLU A 364 11.03 -0.51 19.84
N ASP A 365 12.37 -0.66 19.92
CA ASP A 365 13.35 0.32 19.44
C ASP A 365 13.41 0.45 17.90
N VAL A 366 12.94 -0.57 17.17
CA VAL A 366 12.98 -0.58 15.71
C VAL A 366 11.87 0.30 15.14
N HIS A 367 12.22 1.22 14.25
CA HIS A 367 11.26 2.13 13.62
C HIS A 367 10.32 1.39 12.67
N VAL A 368 9.00 1.59 12.83
CA VAL A 368 7.98 1.17 11.86
C VAL A 368 7.51 2.38 11.08
N CYS A 369 7.69 2.38 9.76
CA CYS A 369 7.30 3.47 8.88
C CYS A 369 6.09 3.06 8.04
N ARG A 370 5.16 3.98 7.83
CA ARG A 370 4.00 3.77 6.96
C ARG A 370 4.37 4.14 5.52
N GLY A 371 4.16 3.22 4.59
CA GLY A 371 4.44 3.44 3.16
C GLY A 371 3.18 3.53 2.31
N ALA A 372 3.32 3.10 1.06
CA ALA A 372 2.27 3.23 0.06
C ALA A 372 0.99 2.48 0.48
N GLU A 373 -0.13 3.20 0.48
CA GLU A 373 -1.45 2.67 0.85
C GLU A 373 -2.09 1.83 -0.26
N LYS A 374 -1.61 1.96 -1.49
CA LYS A 374 -2.14 1.30 -2.70
C LYS A 374 -1.00 1.06 -3.67
N SER A 375 -1.22 0.13 -4.61
CA SER A 375 -0.36 -0.01 -5.77
C SER A 375 -0.32 1.27 -6.62
N LEU A 376 0.69 1.41 -7.48
CA LEU A 376 0.92 2.63 -8.29
C LEU A 376 -0.32 3.04 -9.10
N LEU A 377 -1.09 2.08 -9.60
CA LEU A 377 -2.32 2.33 -10.35
C LEU A 377 -3.61 2.25 -9.50
N GLY A 378 -3.48 1.99 -8.19
CA GLY A 378 -4.60 1.96 -7.25
C GLY A 378 -5.57 0.78 -7.44
N LEU A 379 -5.11 -0.33 -8.01
CA LEU A 379 -5.95 -1.45 -8.43
C LEU A 379 -6.20 -2.49 -7.33
N PHE A 380 -5.32 -2.56 -6.33
CA PHE A 380 -5.41 -3.50 -5.22
C PHE A 380 -5.49 -2.78 -3.88
N GLY A 381 -6.37 -3.27 -3.01
CA GLY A 381 -6.54 -2.82 -1.63
C GLY A 381 -7.43 -3.79 -0.87
N LYS A 382 -6.94 -4.28 0.27
CA LYS A 382 -7.72 -5.05 1.24
C LYS A 382 -7.80 -4.26 2.54
N GLU A 383 -8.95 -4.30 3.19
CA GLU A 383 -9.16 -3.62 4.48
C GLU A 383 -9.08 -4.60 5.66
N ASP A 384 -9.38 -5.87 5.44
CA ASP A 384 -9.32 -6.90 6.47
C ASP A 384 -7.89 -7.15 6.96
N ASN A 385 -7.75 -7.50 8.24
CA ASN A 385 -6.49 -7.93 8.82
C ASN A 385 -6.29 -9.45 8.64
N LEU A 386 -5.11 -9.94 9.02
CA LEU A 386 -4.78 -11.37 8.98
C LEU A 386 -5.65 -12.18 9.95
N PRO A 387 -6.06 -13.39 9.56
CA PRO A 387 -6.74 -14.30 10.47
C PRO A 387 -5.73 -14.86 11.49
N GLY A 388 -6.15 -15.07 12.72
CA GLY A 388 -5.29 -15.49 13.83
C GLY A 388 -5.47 -14.58 15.04
N ILE A 389 -5.42 -15.16 16.25
CA ILE A 389 -5.72 -14.45 17.50
C ILE A 389 -4.66 -13.37 17.77
N ALA A 390 -3.41 -13.60 17.35
CA ALA A 390 -2.34 -12.64 17.55
C ALA A 390 -2.60 -11.28 16.87
N TRP A 391 -3.27 -11.27 15.72
CA TRP A 391 -3.47 -10.08 14.88
C TRP A 391 -4.59 -9.15 15.35
N SER A 392 -5.48 -9.64 16.21
CA SER A 392 -6.57 -8.86 16.81
C SER A 392 -6.18 -8.22 18.16
N ARG A 393 -5.00 -8.55 18.69
CA ARG A 393 -4.50 -7.98 19.94
C ARG A 393 -4.31 -6.48 19.79
N LYS A 394 -4.68 -5.73 20.82
CA LYS A 394 -4.31 -4.32 20.89
C LYS A 394 -2.80 -4.20 20.99
N VAL A 395 -2.23 -3.30 20.22
CA VAL A 395 -0.83 -2.93 20.29
C VAL A 395 -0.75 -1.43 20.53
N GLU A 396 0.16 -1.07 21.41
CA GLU A 396 0.55 0.32 21.63
C GLU A 396 1.90 0.49 20.93
N GLY A 397 2.16 1.64 20.37
CA GLY A 397 3.40 1.86 19.63
C GLY A 397 3.24 3.02 18.68
N HIS A 398 4.37 3.59 18.27
CA HIS A 398 4.37 4.75 17.39
C HIS A 398 4.86 4.34 16.01
N VAL A 399 3.95 4.38 15.05
CA VAL A 399 4.32 4.43 13.63
C VAL A 399 4.95 5.79 13.38
N GLN A 400 6.13 5.80 12.78
CA GLN A 400 6.87 7.03 12.52
C GLN A 400 6.06 7.98 11.64
N ALA A 401 6.16 9.28 11.92
CA ALA A 401 5.55 10.32 11.09
C ALA A 401 6.19 10.40 9.69
N GLU A 402 7.46 9.99 9.56
CA GLU A 402 8.15 9.89 8.28
C GLU A 402 7.59 8.72 7.45
N HIS A 403 7.25 9.00 6.19
CA HIS A 403 6.76 7.99 5.25
C HIS A 403 7.88 7.00 4.86
N SER A 404 7.56 5.71 4.69
CA SER A 404 8.53 4.64 4.38
C SER A 404 9.44 4.97 3.20
N VAL A 405 8.88 5.58 2.15
CA VAL A 405 9.66 5.98 0.95
C VAL A 405 10.69 7.06 1.29
N SER A 406 10.31 8.07 2.07
CA SER A 406 11.23 9.13 2.52
C SER A 406 12.29 8.57 3.48
N SER A 407 11.87 7.71 4.41
CA SER A 407 12.78 7.01 5.34
C SER A 407 13.78 6.15 4.59
N LEU A 408 13.34 5.40 3.56
CA LEU A 408 14.21 4.58 2.72
C LEU A 408 15.26 5.43 2.00
N ILE A 409 14.83 6.49 1.30
CA ILE A 409 15.73 7.41 0.58
C ILE A 409 16.75 8.02 1.55
N ARG A 410 16.29 8.53 2.70
CA ARG A 410 17.15 9.14 3.71
C ARG A 410 18.18 8.14 4.24
N CYS A 411 17.73 6.98 4.72
CA CYS A 411 18.61 5.95 5.28
C CYS A 411 19.67 5.52 4.25
N VAL A 412 19.27 5.27 3.00
CA VAL A 412 20.16 4.84 1.92
C VAL A 412 21.18 5.93 1.56
N ASN A 413 20.77 7.19 1.48
CA ASN A 413 21.67 8.31 1.17
C ASN A 413 22.63 8.67 2.31
N GLU A 414 22.21 8.46 3.56
CA GLU A 414 23.07 8.63 4.74
C GLU A 414 24.09 7.50 4.89
N ASN A 415 23.83 6.32 4.28
CA ASN A 415 24.63 5.11 4.42
C ASN A 415 24.89 4.41 3.05
N PRO A 416 25.49 5.11 2.07
CA PRO A 416 25.64 4.60 0.72
C PRO A 416 26.54 3.35 0.70
N GLY A 417 26.04 2.27 0.10
CA GLY A 417 26.71 0.97 -0.03
C GLY A 417 26.68 0.11 1.22
N GLU A 418 25.94 0.50 2.26
CA GLU A 418 25.91 -0.24 3.53
C GLU A 418 24.58 -0.94 3.81
N ILE A 419 23.47 -0.44 3.27
CA ILE A 419 22.12 -0.95 3.56
C ILE A 419 21.73 -2.08 2.60
N THR A 420 21.35 -3.22 3.16
CA THR A 420 20.65 -4.29 2.44
C THR A 420 19.14 -4.12 2.63
N LEU A 421 18.40 -4.06 1.52
CA LEU A 421 16.94 -3.98 1.51
C LEU A 421 16.34 -5.37 1.25
N VAL A 422 15.40 -5.80 2.07
CA VAL A 422 14.67 -7.06 1.87
C VAL A 422 13.20 -6.76 1.66
N CYS A 423 12.73 -6.94 0.44
CA CYS A 423 11.34 -6.76 0.03
C CYS A 423 10.57 -8.07 0.21
N LEU A 424 9.67 -8.07 1.18
CA LEU A 424 8.81 -9.20 1.55
C LEU A 424 7.36 -9.03 1.06
N GLY A 425 7.00 -7.83 0.59
CA GLY A 425 5.69 -7.50 0.02
C GLY A 425 5.79 -6.90 -1.40
N PRO A 426 4.69 -6.28 -1.90
CA PRO A 426 4.67 -5.58 -3.17
C PRO A 426 5.72 -4.47 -3.25
N LEU A 427 6.33 -4.31 -4.43
CA LEU A 427 7.51 -3.47 -4.62
C LEU A 427 7.22 -1.95 -4.72
N THR A 428 6.03 -1.52 -4.32
CA THR A 428 5.54 -0.14 -4.50
C THR A 428 6.42 0.89 -3.79
N ASN A 429 6.84 0.63 -2.55
CA ASN A 429 7.71 1.53 -1.79
C ASN A 429 9.06 1.73 -2.50
N LEU A 430 9.69 0.64 -2.95
CA LEU A 430 10.98 0.69 -3.65
C LEU A 430 10.85 1.38 -5.02
N ALA A 431 9.81 1.08 -5.79
CA ALA A 431 9.56 1.74 -7.07
C ALA A 431 9.37 3.26 -6.91
N LEU A 432 8.61 3.69 -5.89
CA LEU A 432 8.45 5.11 -5.56
C LEU A 432 9.78 5.74 -5.14
N ALA A 433 10.58 5.06 -4.32
CA ALA A 433 11.89 5.56 -3.91
C ALA A 433 12.81 5.79 -5.12
N LEU A 434 12.86 4.84 -6.05
CA LEU A 434 13.66 4.94 -7.28
C LEU A 434 13.18 6.07 -8.20
N ARG A 435 11.87 6.33 -8.23
CA ARG A 435 11.29 7.42 -9.05
C ARG A 435 11.52 8.80 -8.42
N LEU A 436 11.55 8.89 -7.10
CA LEU A 436 11.82 10.14 -6.38
C LEU A 436 13.32 10.45 -6.30
N ASP A 437 14.16 9.43 -6.12
CA ASP A 437 15.62 9.55 -6.08
C ASP A 437 16.30 8.37 -6.82
N PRO A 438 16.71 8.58 -8.08
CA PRO A 438 17.41 7.56 -8.85
C PRO A 438 18.75 7.11 -8.26
N LEU A 439 19.35 7.84 -7.30
CA LEU A 439 20.60 7.42 -6.66
C LEU A 439 20.40 6.23 -5.72
N VAL A 440 19.16 5.96 -5.28
CA VAL A 440 18.81 4.82 -4.41
C VAL A 440 19.35 3.51 -4.98
N SER A 441 19.28 3.30 -6.30
CA SER A 441 19.78 2.07 -6.94
C SER A 441 21.28 1.86 -6.74
N ASN A 442 22.07 2.95 -6.76
CA ASN A 442 23.53 2.90 -6.61
C ASN A 442 23.99 2.89 -5.16
N HIS A 443 23.14 3.36 -4.24
CA HIS A 443 23.46 3.47 -2.82
C HIS A 443 22.99 2.26 -2.01
N LEU A 444 22.08 1.44 -2.51
CA LEU A 444 21.76 0.16 -1.89
C LEU A 444 22.95 -0.80 -2.03
N LYS A 445 23.28 -1.51 -0.96
CA LYS A 445 24.32 -2.53 -0.98
C LYS A 445 23.86 -3.75 -1.76
N GLU A 446 22.70 -4.30 -1.36
CA GLU A 446 22.06 -5.49 -1.92
C GLU A 446 20.55 -5.36 -1.79
N VAL A 447 19.81 -5.95 -2.73
CA VAL A 447 18.34 -6.00 -2.71
C VAL A 447 17.90 -7.45 -2.84
N TYR A 448 17.13 -7.92 -1.86
CA TYR A 448 16.50 -9.23 -1.85
C TYR A 448 15.00 -9.08 -2.05
N ILE A 449 14.43 -9.84 -2.97
CA ILE A 449 13.00 -9.75 -3.32
C ILE A 449 12.39 -11.14 -3.16
N VAL A 450 11.36 -11.23 -2.31
CA VAL A 450 10.47 -12.40 -2.26
C VAL A 450 9.30 -12.14 -3.20
N GLY A 451 9.24 -12.93 -4.27
CA GLY A 451 8.15 -12.83 -5.22
C GLY A 451 8.56 -13.18 -6.64
N GLY A 452 7.61 -13.04 -7.54
CA GLY A 452 7.74 -13.47 -8.92
C GLY A 452 7.78 -15.00 -9.01
N ASN A 453 7.79 -15.48 -10.24
CA ASN A 453 7.74 -16.90 -10.54
C ASN A 453 8.49 -17.22 -11.83
N ILE A 454 8.91 -18.46 -12.01
CA ILE A 454 9.80 -18.85 -13.11
C ILE A 454 9.24 -19.94 -14.01
N GLU A 455 8.19 -20.61 -13.57
CA GLU A 455 7.45 -21.67 -14.26
C GLU A 455 6.02 -21.23 -14.61
N GLY A 456 5.68 -19.97 -14.32
CA GLY A 456 4.34 -19.43 -14.54
C GLY A 456 3.30 -20.05 -13.64
N GLN A 457 3.69 -20.52 -12.45
CA GLN A 457 2.76 -20.97 -11.41
C GLN A 457 2.41 -19.77 -10.53
N GLY A 458 1.15 -19.35 -10.53
CA GLY A 458 0.66 -18.32 -9.64
C GLY A 458 0.05 -18.88 -8.36
N ASP A 459 0.11 -18.10 -7.29
CA ASP A 459 -0.51 -18.37 -5.98
C ASP A 459 -1.73 -17.47 -5.71
N PHE A 460 -1.86 -16.38 -6.47
CA PHE A 460 -3.01 -15.48 -6.45
C PHE A 460 -3.79 -15.46 -7.77
N SER A 461 -3.11 -15.70 -8.89
CA SER A 461 -3.74 -15.90 -10.20
C SER A 461 -3.28 -17.21 -10.82
N SER A 462 -3.75 -17.53 -12.03
CA SER A 462 -3.30 -18.73 -12.74
C SER A 462 -1.79 -18.74 -13.03
N CYS A 463 -1.16 -17.57 -13.16
CA CYS A 463 0.23 -17.51 -13.62
C CYS A 463 1.12 -16.43 -13.01
N ALA A 464 0.61 -15.57 -12.12
CA ALA A 464 1.40 -14.54 -11.46
C ALA A 464 1.40 -14.75 -9.95
N GLU A 465 2.58 -14.54 -9.36
CA GLU A 465 2.81 -14.53 -7.92
C GLU A 465 2.22 -13.26 -7.28
N GLN A 466 1.71 -13.38 -6.04
CA GLN A 466 0.98 -12.38 -5.29
C GLN A 466 1.65 -10.99 -5.24
N ASN A 467 2.89 -10.89 -4.77
CA ASN A 467 3.60 -9.62 -4.60
C ASN A 467 3.80 -8.89 -5.93
N PHE A 468 4.17 -9.63 -6.98
CA PHE A 468 4.31 -9.07 -8.33
C PHE A 468 2.97 -8.69 -8.94
N LEU A 469 1.91 -9.43 -8.64
CA LEU A 469 0.57 -9.18 -9.16
C LEU A 469 -0.13 -8.00 -8.46
N PHE A 470 0.15 -7.77 -7.17
CA PHE A 470 -0.43 -6.65 -6.42
C PHE A 470 0.05 -5.29 -6.94
N ASP A 471 1.30 -5.19 -7.42
CA ASP A 471 1.78 -4.01 -8.14
C ASP A 471 2.75 -4.36 -9.30
N PRO A 472 2.20 -4.79 -10.46
CA PRO A 472 3.01 -5.19 -11.61
C PRO A 472 3.85 -4.03 -12.15
N GLU A 473 3.32 -2.81 -12.11
CA GLU A 473 4.03 -1.60 -12.54
C GLU A 473 5.24 -1.33 -11.64
N ALA A 474 5.08 -1.43 -10.32
CA ALA A 474 6.20 -1.27 -9.41
C ALA A 474 7.27 -2.34 -9.62
N ALA A 475 6.86 -3.60 -9.76
CA ALA A 475 7.80 -4.68 -10.05
C ALA A 475 8.53 -4.47 -11.39
N HIS A 476 7.84 -4.01 -12.43
CA HIS A 476 8.46 -3.65 -13.70
C HIS A 476 9.50 -2.53 -13.55
N ILE A 477 9.20 -1.47 -12.79
CA ILE A 477 10.14 -0.38 -12.51
C ILE A 477 11.36 -0.89 -11.75
N VAL A 478 11.16 -1.69 -10.70
CA VAL A 478 12.28 -2.22 -9.90
C VAL A 478 13.20 -3.10 -10.73
N LEU A 479 12.66 -4.00 -11.55
CA LEU A 479 13.48 -4.84 -12.43
C LEU A 479 14.23 -4.04 -13.51
N GLN A 480 13.75 -2.85 -13.88
CA GLN A 480 14.46 -1.99 -14.83
C GLN A 480 15.59 -1.18 -14.19
N GLU A 481 15.40 -0.72 -12.96
CA GLU A 481 16.27 0.29 -12.34
C GLU A 481 17.24 -0.30 -11.30
N ILE A 482 16.92 -1.45 -10.68
CA ILE A 482 17.84 -2.17 -9.80
C ILE A 482 18.58 -3.23 -10.60
N THR A 483 19.88 -3.05 -10.73
CA THR A 483 20.78 -4.09 -11.23
C THR A 483 21.17 -5.03 -10.10
N ASP A 484 21.21 -6.33 -10.39
CA ASP A 484 21.71 -7.39 -9.50
C ASP A 484 20.83 -7.70 -8.27
N ALA A 485 19.53 -7.38 -8.31
CA ALA A 485 18.59 -7.86 -7.30
C ALA A 485 18.58 -9.39 -7.22
N ILE A 486 18.51 -9.94 -6.00
CA ILE A 486 18.39 -11.37 -5.74
C ILE A 486 16.92 -11.71 -5.49
N ILE A 487 16.31 -12.45 -6.42
CA ILE A 487 14.91 -12.82 -6.36
C ILE A 487 14.79 -14.26 -5.88
N LEU A 488 13.94 -14.47 -4.86
CA LEU A 488 13.47 -15.78 -4.42
C LEU A 488 12.07 -16.02 -5.02
N PRO A 489 11.96 -16.81 -6.10
CA PRO A 489 10.68 -17.07 -6.75
C PRO A 489 9.79 -17.99 -5.91
N TYR A 490 8.48 -17.84 -6.10
CA TYR A 490 7.46 -18.63 -5.41
C TYR A 490 7.71 -20.14 -5.47
N GLU A 491 7.98 -20.69 -6.66
CA GLU A 491 8.12 -22.13 -6.84
C GLU A 491 9.36 -22.70 -6.12
N ILE A 492 10.37 -21.87 -5.90
CA ILE A 492 11.56 -22.25 -5.16
C ILE A 492 11.25 -22.28 -3.66
N GLY A 493 10.52 -21.29 -3.15
CA GLY A 493 10.00 -21.31 -1.78
C GLY A 493 9.16 -22.57 -1.50
N GLN A 494 8.25 -22.93 -2.41
CA GLN A 494 7.38 -24.11 -2.28
C GLN A 494 8.18 -25.43 -2.19
N ARG A 495 9.28 -25.55 -2.92
CA ARG A 495 10.14 -26.75 -2.89
C ARG A 495 10.95 -26.89 -1.60
N HIS A 496 11.11 -25.82 -0.83
CA HIS A 496 11.91 -25.77 0.39
C HIS A 496 11.01 -25.63 1.62
N SER A 497 9.98 -26.47 1.70
CA SER A 497 9.08 -26.55 2.86
C SER A 497 9.83 -27.04 4.10
N ILE A 498 9.76 -26.26 5.19
CA ILE A 498 10.29 -26.66 6.49
C ILE A 498 9.34 -27.73 7.08
N PRO A 499 9.85 -28.92 7.48
CA PRO A 499 9.03 -29.92 8.13
C PRO A 499 8.31 -29.35 9.34
N PHE A 500 7.00 -29.53 9.44
CA PHE A 500 6.18 -29.01 10.53
C PHE A 500 6.70 -29.39 11.92
N LYS A 501 7.19 -30.64 12.06
CA LYS A 501 7.83 -31.13 13.29
C LYS A 501 9.00 -30.25 13.75
N HIS A 502 9.75 -29.69 12.81
CA HIS A 502 10.88 -28.81 13.10
C HIS A 502 10.36 -27.48 13.62
N LEU A 503 9.41 -26.86 12.91
CA LEU A 503 8.80 -25.60 13.36
C LEU A 503 8.23 -25.73 14.77
N ILE A 504 7.42 -26.76 15.03
CA ILE A 504 6.85 -27.01 16.36
C ILE A 504 7.92 -27.25 17.41
N SER A 505 9.01 -27.96 17.09
CA SER A 505 10.11 -28.14 18.04
C SER A 505 10.76 -26.82 18.44
N CYS A 506 10.84 -25.85 17.53
CA CYS A 506 11.33 -24.50 17.82
C CYS A 506 10.32 -23.70 18.65
N LEU A 507 9.03 -23.77 18.30
CA LEU A 507 7.97 -22.99 18.96
C LEU A 507 7.58 -23.56 20.35
N ASN A 508 7.93 -24.80 20.69
CA ASN A 508 7.69 -25.35 22.03
C ASN A 508 8.54 -24.72 23.14
N ALA A 509 9.37 -23.72 22.84
CA ALA A 509 10.13 -22.99 23.85
C ALA A 509 9.24 -22.21 24.85
N GLY A 510 7.98 -21.95 24.52
CA GLY A 510 7.02 -21.29 25.42
C GLY A 510 7.31 -19.80 25.67
N THR A 511 8.16 -19.19 24.83
CA THR A 511 8.46 -17.76 24.89
C THR A 511 7.30 -16.91 24.37
N GLU A 512 7.30 -15.60 24.66
CA GLU A 512 6.31 -14.68 24.11
C GLU A 512 6.30 -14.69 22.57
N VAL A 513 7.47 -14.70 21.94
CA VAL A 513 7.63 -14.87 20.49
C VAL A 513 7.03 -16.20 20.01
N SER A 514 7.30 -17.29 20.72
CA SER A 514 6.78 -18.62 20.37
C SER A 514 5.25 -18.63 20.38
N ASN A 515 4.64 -18.12 21.47
CA ASN A 515 3.19 -18.07 21.61
C ASN A 515 2.58 -17.17 20.53
N PHE A 516 3.16 -15.99 20.29
CA PHE A 516 2.73 -15.09 19.24
C PHE A 516 2.70 -15.78 17.87
N LEU A 517 3.78 -16.48 17.50
CA LEU A 517 3.86 -17.15 16.20
C LEU A 517 2.86 -18.30 16.07
N ILE A 518 2.59 -19.06 17.14
CA ILE A 518 1.55 -20.09 17.16
C ILE A 518 0.17 -19.46 16.96
N GLU A 519 -0.11 -18.35 17.65
CA GLU A 519 -1.42 -17.66 17.59
C GLU A 519 -1.60 -16.81 16.34
N SER A 520 -0.53 -16.63 15.54
CA SER A 520 -0.54 -15.88 14.29
C SER A 520 -1.12 -16.67 13.11
N VAL A 521 -1.31 -17.97 13.27
CA VAL A 521 -1.92 -18.86 12.27
C VAL A 521 -3.25 -19.39 12.78
N THR A 522 -4.18 -19.71 11.88
CA THR A 522 -5.46 -20.32 12.28
C THR A 522 -5.28 -21.82 12.54
N PRO A 523 -6.23 -22.46 13.26
CA PRO A 523 -6.21 -23.91 13.42
C PRO A 523 -6.21 -24.68 12.09
N GLU A 524 -6.94 -24.19 11.08
CA GLU A 524 -6.99 -24.81 9.74
C GLU A 524 -5.63 -24.71 9.04
N GLU A 525 -4.99 -23.54 9.12
CA GLU A 525 -3.66 -23.31 8.55
C GLU A 525 -2.61 -24.19 9.24
N LEU A 526 -2.67 -24.30 10.58
CA LEU A 526 -1.79 -25.18 11.34
C LEU A 526 -1.98 -26.65 10.94
N GLN A 527 -3.21 -27.08 10.72
CA GLN A 527 -3.52 -28.44 10.26
C GLN A 527 -3.03 -28.69 8.83
N HIS A 528 -3.14 -27.69 7.95
CA HIS A 528 -2.59 -27.75 6.60
C HIS A 528 -1.06 -27.89 6.63
N GLN A 529 -0.40 -27.05 7.43
CA GLN A 529 1.04 -27.08 7.67
C GLN A 529 1.52 -28.41 8.23
N ALA A 530 0.76 -29.04 9.13
CA ALA A 530 1.07 -30.36 9.65
C ALA A 530 1.15 -31.45 8.57
N LYS A 531 0.39 -31.30 7.48
CA LYS A 531 0.37 -32.25 6.36
C LYS A 531 1.40 -31.91 5.28
N MET A 532 1.54 -30.64 4.94
CA MET A 532 2.34 -30.17 3.78
C MET A 532 3.72 -29.62 4.15
N GLY A 533 4.00 -29.45 5.45
CA GLY A 533 5.10 -28.64 5.94
C GLY A 533 4.81 -27.14 5.83
N VAL A 534 5.81 -26.32 6.15
CA VAL A 534 5.68 -24.87 6.26
C VAL A 534 6.56 -24.17 5.23
N VAL A 535 5.92 -23.49 4.29
CA VAL A 535 6.60 -22.70 3.27
C VAL A 535 6.80 -21.27 3.78
N THR A 536 8.06 -20.84 3.92
CA THR A 536 8.44 -19.58 4.60
C THR A 536 9.47 -18.79 3.80
N PRO A 537 9.15 -18.36 2.56
CA PRO A 537 10.13 -17.69 1.69
C PRO A 537 10.69 -16.40 2.30
N GLU A 538 9.92 -15.69 3.13
CA GLU A 538 10.38 -14.50 3.84
C GLU A 538 11.49 -14.81 4.87
N VAL A 539 11.41 -15.97 5.54
CA VAL A 539 12.47 -16.42 6.46
C VAL A 539 13.74 -16.76 5.69
N PHE A 540 13.61 -17.43 4.54
CA PHE A 540 14.73 -17.70 3.65
C PHE A 540 15.41 -16.42 3.16
N ALA A 541 14.64 -15.40 2.78
CA ALA A 541 15.21 -14.13 2.32
C ALA A 541 16.09 -13.46 3.39
N VAL A 542 15.60 -13.37 4.63
CA VAL A 542 16.40 -12.84 5.76
C VAL A 542 17.60 -13.75 6.07
N ALA A 543 17.41 -15.07 6.03
CA ALA A 543 18.48 -16.03 6.26
C ALA A 543 19.62 -15.89 5.22
N MET A 544 19.30 -15.65 3.96
CA MET A 544 20.30 -15.42 2.90
C MET A 544 21.11 -14.13 3.09
N VAL A 545 20.56 -13.12 3.76
CA VAL A 545 21.31 -11.91 4.11
C VAL A 545 22.32 -12.24 5.22
N ILE A 546 21.86 -12.96 6.26
CA ILE A 546 22.69 -13.41 7.38
C ILE A 546 23.82 -14.33 6.90
N ASP A 547 23.47 -15.32 6.07
CA ASP A 547 24.42 -16.27 5.49
C ASP A 547 24.13 -16.49 3.99
N SER A 548 24.90 -15.77 3.16
CA SER A 548 24.84 -15.90 1.70
C SER A 548 25.11 -17.32 1.17
N THR A 549 25.74 -18.19 1.96
CA THR A 549 26.01 -19.59 1.56
C THR A 549 24.78 -20.49 1.65
N ILE A 550 23.64 -19.96 2.09
CA ILE A 550 22.33 -20.61 1.97
C ILE A 550 21.90 -20.69 0.52
N ILE A 551 22.30 -19.73 -0.33
CA ILE A 551 22.04 -19.82 -1.77
C ILE A 551 23.02 -20.84 -2.36
N LEU A 552 22.51 -22.04 -2.67
CA LEU A 552 23.31 -23.11 -3.27
C LEU A 552 23.47 -22.91 -4.78
N GLU A 553 22.43 -22.39 -5.43
CA GLU A 553 22.42 -22.13 -6.86
C GLU A 553 21.60 -20.89 -7.16
N LYS A 554 22.13 -20.01 -8.02
CA LYS A 554 21.41 -18.87 -8.61
C LYS A 554 21.88 -18.64 -10.04
N GLU A 555 20.98 -18.16 -10.90
CA GLU A 555 21.28 -17.81 -12.30
C GLU A 555 21.16 -16.30 -12.51
N LYS A 556 22.08 -15.70 -13.27
CA LYS A 556 21.98 -14.29 -13.69
C LYS A 556 21.28 -14.22 -15.05
N VAL A 557 20.13 -13.57 -15.11
CA VAL A 557 19.26 -13.54 -16.29
C VAL A 557 18.59 -12.18 -16.45
N PHE A 558 18.08 -11.91 -17.65
CA PHE A 558 17.17 -10.78 -17.84
C PHE A 558 15.76 -11.21 -17.44
N ALA A 559 15.12 -10.40 -16.59
CA ALA A 559 13.72 -10.56 -16.21
C ALA A 559 12.95 -9.24 -16.33
N THR A 560 11.67 -9.35 -16.68
CA THR A 560 10.71 -8.22 -16.71
C THR A 560 9.35 -8.71 -16.22
N VAL A 561 8.37 -7.81 -16.13
CA VAL A 561 6.99 -8.13 -15.78
C VAL A 561 6.07 -7.87 -16.97
N GLU A 562 5.12 -8.77 -17.22
CA GLU A 562 4.04 -8.58 -18.18
C GLU A 562 2.98 -7.63 -17.61
N LEU A 563 2.69 -6.52 -18.31
CA LEU A 563 1.78 -5.48 -17.82
C LEU A 563 0.43 -5.43 -18.56
N LYS A 564 0.30 -6.06 -19.73
CA LYS A 564 -0.85 -5.88 -20.62
C LYS A 564 -1.72 -7.13 -20.76
N GLY A 565 -1.11 -8.32 -20.73
CA GLY A 565 -1.79 -9.57 -21.09
C GLY A 565 -3.11 -9.83 -20.35
N GLU A 566 -4.11 -10.39 -21.05
CA GLU A 566 -5.43 -10.70 -20.51
C GLU A 566 -5.36 -11.70 -19.35
N TYR A 567 -4.50 -12.71 -19.48
CA TYR A 567 -4.33 -13.79 -18.51
C TYR A 567 -2.98 -13.75 -17.79
N SER A 568 -2.01 -13.02 -18.33
CA SER A 568 -0.60 -13.07 -17.92
C SER A 568 -0.07 -11.80 -17.24
N ARG A 569 -0.93 -10.81 -16.99
CA ARG A 569 -0.53 -9.62 -16.24
C ARG A 569 0.05 -9.99 -14.88
N GLY A 570 1.18 -9.40 -14.51
CA GLY A 570 1.92 -9.68 -13.28
C GLY A 570 2.90 -10.86 -13.38
N LEU A 571 2.88 -11.64 -14.47
CA LEU A 571 3.84 -12.73 -14.69
C LEU A 571 5.26 -12.15 -14.79
N MET A 572 6.21 -12.75 -14.07
CA MET A 572 7.63 -12.47 -14.27
C MET A 572 8.13 -13.24 -15.50
N VAL A 573 8.48 -12.48 -16.54
CA VAL A 573 9.02 -13.01 -17.79
C VAL A 573 10.53 -13.12 -17.66
N VAL A 574 11.04 -14.35 -17.71
CA VAL A 574 12.48 -14.66 -17.59
C VAL A 574 13.05 -15.06 -18.94
N ASP A 575 13.97 -14.25 -19.47
CA ASP A 575 14.59 -14.49 -20.78
C ASP A 575 15.91 -15.26 -20.66
N ARG A 576 15.81 -16.58 -20.50
CA ARG A 576 16.97 -17.48 -20.44
C ARG A 576 17.67 -17.70 -21.79
N ARG A 577 16.97 -17.41 -22.90
CA ARG A 577 17.46 -17.68 -24.26
C ARG A 577 17.94 -16.43 -24.99
N GLY A 578 17.80 -15.25 -24.38
CA GLY A 578 18.22 -13.97 -24.96
C GLY A 578 17.32 -13.47 -26.08
N PHE A 579 16.05 -13.89 -26.14
CA PHE A 579 15.13 -13.46 -27.20
C PHE A 579 14.81 -11.97 -27.17
N LEU A 580 14.94 -11.32 -26.00
CA LEU A 580 14.67 -9.90 -25.82
C LEU A 580 15.90 -9.03 -26.10
N ASN A 581 17.08 -9.64 -26.32
CA ASN A 581 18.36 -8.94 -26.54
C ASN A 581 18.63 -7.86 -25.47
N LYS A 582 18.44 -8.22 -24.20
CA LYS A 582 18.70 -7.37 -23.04
C LYS A 582 19.78 -7.99 -22.17
N GLU A 583 20.58 -7.13 -21.56
CA GLU A 583 21.59 -7.55 -20.57
C GLU A 583 20.91 -8.12 -19.31
N PRO A 584 21.47 -9.18 -18.70
CA PRO A 584 20.95 -9.70 -17.43
C PRO A 584 20.89 -8.65 -16.32
N ASN A 585 19.74 -8.52 -15.68
CA ASN A 585 19.46 -7.50 -14.65
C ASN A 585 19.29 -8.09 -13.25
N VAL A 586 19.01 -9.38 -13.09
CA VAL A 586 18.73 -9.99 -11.78
C VAL A 586 19.39 -11.36 -11.60
N TYR A 587 19.53 -11.75 -10.35
CA TYR A 587 19.84 -13.13 -9.96
C TYR A 587 18.59 -13.85 -9.48
N ILE A 588 18.26 -14.96 -10.11
CA ILE A 588 17.16 -15.84 -9.71
C ILE A 588 17.72 -16.98 -8.88
N VAL A 589 17.26 -17.11 -7.63
CA VAL A 589 17.61 -18.26 -6.77
C VAL A 589 16.98 -19.52 -7.35
N LYS A 590 17.75 -20.62 -7.39
CA LYS A 590 17.33 -21.92 -7.94
C LYS A 590 17.33 -23.03 -6.91
N ASN A 591 18.19 -22.93 -5.89
CA ASN A 591 18.31 -23.94 -4.85
C ASN A 591 18.86 -23.33 -3.55
N MET A 592 18.42 -23.85 -2.40
CA MET A 592 18.73 -23.29 -1.09
C MET A 592 19.06 -24.37 -0.05
N ASP A 593 19.89 -24.02 0.93
CA ASP A 593 20.21 -24.88 2.07
C ASP A 593 19.12 -24.78 3.15
N LEU A 594 18.21 -25.76 3.14
CA LEU A 594 17.15 -25.89 4.14
C LEU A 594 17.72 -26.08 5.55
N GLY A 595 18.79 -26.87 5.71
CA GLY A 595 19.35 -27.22 7.01
C GLY A 595 19.96 -26.01 7.72
N LYS A 596 20.69 -25.16 6.98
CA LYS A 596 21.21 -23.89 7.52
C LYS A 596 20.10 -22.93 7.91
N THR A 597 19.07 -22.81 7.07
CA THR A 597 17.91 -21.95 7.36
C THR A 597 17.18 -22.43 8.61
N GLN A 598 16.96 -23.74 8.74
CA GLN A 598 16.39 -24.37 9.94
C GLN A 598 17.22 -24.12 11.19
N ALA A 599 18.55 -24.19 11.09
CA ALA A 599 19.46 -23.92 12.20
C ALA A 599 19.43 -22.45 12.63
N LEU A 600 19.46 -21.52 11.66
CA LEU A 600 19.35 -20.08 11.95
C LEU A 600 18.01 -19.76 12.64
N PHE A 601 16.90 -20.25 12.08
CA PHE A 601 15.58 -20.02 12.67
C PHE A 601 15.42 -20.70 14.03
N GLY A 602 15.93 -21.91 14.20
CA GLY A 602 15.92 -22.60 15.50
C GLY A 602 16.76 -21.88 16.57
N SER A 603 17.84 -21.20 16.17
CA SER A 603 18.70 -20.45 17.10
C SER A 603 17.97 -19.31 17.80
N VAL A 604 16.94 -18.73 17.18
CA VAL A 604 16.05 -17.71 17.77
C VAL A 604 15.50 -18.18 19.12
N PHE A 605 15.11 -19.45 19.19
CA PHE A 605 14.43 -20.04 20.35
C PHE A 605 15.38 -20.78 21.29
N SER A 606 16.69 -20.79 20.99
CA SER A 606 17.69 -21.63 21.67
C SER A 606 18.57 -20.88 22.69
N THR A 607 18.31 -19.61 23.00
CA THR A 607 19.24 -18.79 23.81
C THR A 607 18.99 -18.93 25.33
N PRO A 608 20.05 -19.00 26.17
CA PRO A 608 19.95 -19.35 27.59
C PRO A 608 19.46 -18.18 28.46
N GLN A 609 18.89 -18.49 29.62
CA GLN A 609 18.67 -17.53 30.71
C GLN A 609 19.96 -16.73 30.96
N LEU A 610 19.96 -15.44 30.61
CA LEU A 610 20.86 -14.47 31.22
C LEU A 610 20.34 -14.25 32.65
N SER A 611 20.78 -15.10 33.58
CA SER A 611 20.67 -14.81 34.99
C SER A 611 21.76 -13.81 35.36
N ASP A 612 21.32 -12.58 35.63
CA ASP A 612 22.05 -11.75 36.59
C ASP A 612 22.16 -12.52 37.91
N GLN A 613 23.32 -12.37 38.54
CA GLN A 613 23.80 -13.13 39.66
C GLN A 613 22.77 -13.28 40.79
N THR A 614 22.29 -14.50 41.03
CA THR A 614 22.13 -15.06 42.38
C THR A 614 21.98 -16.58 42.27
N SER A 615 22.82 -17.26 43.03
CA SER A 615 22.99 -18.72 43.06
C SER A 615 21.73 -19.46 43.50
N VAL A 616 21.13 -20.26 42.62
CA VAL A 616 20.51 -21.54 42.99
C VAL A 616 20.80 -22.55 41.88
N ALA A 617 21.54 -23.60 42.21
CA ALA A 617 21.78 -24.72 41.31
C ALA A 617 20.47 -25.47 41.05
N VAL A 618 20.03 -25.54 39.79
CA VAL A 618 18.98 -26.46 39.36
C VAL A 618 19.59 -27.45 38.39
N THR A 619 19.52 -28.72 38.78
CA THR A 619 20.06 -29.89 38.11
C THR A 619 19.53 -30.02 36.68
N LEU A 620 20.43 -30.08 35.70
CA LEU A 620 20.13 -30.40 34.31
C LEU A 620 19.67 -31.87 34.21
N ALA A 621 18.41 -32.09 33.85
CA ALA A 621 17.94 -33.37 33.34
C ALA A 621 17.93 -33.32 31.80
N GLY A 622 18.72 -34.19 31.17
CA GLY A 622 18.70 -34.40 29.72
C GLY A 622 17.35 -34.95 29.24
N PRO A 623 17.06 -34.92 27.93
CA PRO A 623 15.73 -35.18 27.40
C PRO A 623 15.37 -36.66 27.55
N ASN A 624 14.38 -36.96 28.40
CA ASN A 624 13.72 -38.26 28.40
C ASN A 624 12.81 -38.39 27.17
N ARG A 625 12.82 -39.59 26.56
CA ARG A 625 12.15 -39.97 25.30
C ARG A 625 10.60 -39.96 25.33
N GLU A 626 9.96 -39.31 26.30
CA GLU A 626 8.49 -39.37 26.48
C GLU A 626 7.76 -38.02 26.35
N HIS A 627 8.45 -36.92 26.05
CA HIS A 627 7.78 -35.63 25.81
C HIS A 627 7.39 -35.44 24.35
N LEU A 628 6.29 -36.07 23.94
CA LEU A 628 5.49 -35.57 22.81
C LEU A 628 4.77 -34.27 23.26
N PRO A 629 4.86 -33.15 22.52
CA PRO A 629 4.32 -31.86 22.97
C PRO A 629 2.80 -31.80 23.03
N ILE A 630 2.25 -30.97 23.94
CA ILE A 630 0.82 -30.72 24.16
C ILE A 630 0.06 -30.40 22.85
N LEU A 631 0.65 -29.55 21.99
CA LEU A 631 0.10 -29.21 20.67
C LEU A 631 -0.04 -30.43 19.74
N PHE A 632 0.89 -31.39 19.83
CA PHE A 632 0.87 -32.62 19.04
C PHE A 632 -0.25 -33.56 19.49
N ASN A 633 -0.61 -33.55 20.78
CA ASN A 633 -1.76 -34.28 21.29
C ASN A 633 -3.08 -33.61 20.90
N GLU A 634 -3.18 -32.27 20.96
CA GLU A 634 -4.41 -31.56 20.56
C GLU A 634 -4.70 -31.71 19.05
N THR A 635 -3.69 -31.57 18.18
CA THR A 635 -3.90 -31.80 16.73
C THR A 635 -4.23 -33.25 16.42
N ARG A 636 -3.64 -34.22 17.14
CA ARG A 636 -3.91 -35.65 16.94
C ARG A 636 -5.28 -36.06 17.45
N MET A 637 -5.80 -35.42 18.51
CA MET A 637 -7.17 -35.66 19.00
C MET A 637 -8.26 -35.11 18.07
N THR A 638 -7.96 -34.07 17.28
CA THR A 638 -8.86 -33.57 16.22
C THR A 638 -8.75 -34.30 14.89
N LEU A 639 -7.74 -35.17 14.72
CA LEU A 639 -7.48 -35.98 13.52
C LEU A 639 -7.95 -37.44 13.65
N GLY A 640 -8.60 -37.79 14.77
CA GLY A 640 -9.14 -39.13 15.05
C GLY A 640 -10.55 -39.32 14.53
#